data_AF-A0A6I4UHC7-F1
#
_entry.id   AF-A0A6I4UHC7-F1
#
_cell.length_a   1.000
_cell.length_b   1.000
_cell.length_c   1.000
_cell.angle_alpha   90.00
_cell.angle_beta   90.00
_cell.angle_gamma   90.00
#
_symmetry.space_group_name_H-M   'P 1'
#
loop_
_entity.id
_entity.type
_entity.pdbx_description
1 polymer ?
#
loop_
_entity_poly.entity_id
_entity_poly.type
_entity_poly.pdbx_seq_one_letter_code
_entity_poly.pdbx_strand_id
1 'polypeptide(L)'
;MPLVLMLCTPHFALGQEFSGEAHSEQISADGDEEDERSQAYAASFAQSLNKRERSEWINLKTYSDEEWERAEHAVAANLAACDKGDARACKTAGDAYVSGDGVWPVPAIAYILYKEACDAGEGVGCRAYIELTETGYGYPDGDREDEAGLIERACDLGDLVACDRYANELQGQDLARSDAILEKACTAGGEEACLSLGARLLAIGQPEDNQRAAEMWDAMCRKSVVSACQAMVLLAKNKPEPDEARAAQYQHLSCYLESAPECVNMGDRAYRGNGVAENRDLAMAYYDKACQIDPGYCEISATLRSIPVLRNACTPDDAQACTSLGRALSYSLSPEFDRETALALLQSGCRQGLGDACLDAVEIIRRNYIWNDLARSAPISEMLERGCEADNLDACFKLADALELGELGTTNVERSADLFNRLCDAGSLEACDRASKYAGSAPGDLPAPMPEMQTSRWSFETEICLTQNEIFRGKTYSHENCPRTEKGIRSNRALRDEAPWQALLWRPEILNGIRLGVTQRVACGGTLIKTGWVLTAAHCLTDNETNVRTGGHRIRLGVFNPQVDEGISYPILRTIPHPQYDASENYVFDIALIQYDPRAGRVGRSSDADSVRRRNAISPVTLDPLEVGQRKIVTGMPAYSYGWGWTETEKSKSSNYLQIVTMEMKSETACTAQTKFVNAMGDAALCVGGKNGAQMCYGDSGGPLVLYGNRGARAILIGVVSAGKQCGATGLPSQYTRVAKVKSWIKKYVKGIP
;
A
#
# COMPACT_ATOMS: atom_id res chain seq x y z
N MET A 1 -59.49 46.04 -4.42
CA MET A 1 -59.96 46.59 -3.12
C MET A 1 -61.07 45.69 -2.59
N PRO A 2 -61.15 45.38 -1.29
CA PRO A 2 -60.07 45.24 -0.30
C PRO A 2 -60.10 43.86 0.40
N LEU A 3 -59.31 43.69 1.46
CA LEU A 3 -59.30 42.54 2.40
C LEU A 3 -60.62 42.40 3.19
N VAL A 4 -60.83 41.24 3.86
CA VAL A 4 -60.81 41.06 5.35
C VAL A 4 -61.48 39.73 5.78
N LEU A 5 -60.71 38.87 6.51
CA LEU A 5 -61.01 38.00 7.69
C LEU A 5 -62.45 37.48 7.99
N MET A 6 -62.71 36.36 8.71
CA MET A 6 -61.93 35.20 9.23
C MET A 6 -62.93 34.21 9.94
N LEU A 7 -62.56 32.92 10.09
CA LEU A 7 -63.07 31.95 11.12
C LEU A 7 -64.57 31.52 11.00
N CYS A 8 -65.05 30.36 11.51
CA CYS A 8 -64.44 29.35 12.40
C CYS A 8 -65.06 27.91 12.30
N THR A 9 -64.32 26.92 12.81
CA THR A 9 -64.70 25.55 13.31
C THR A 9 -65.11 24.39 12.37
N PRO A 10 -64.69 23.12 12.65
CA PRO A 10 -64.97 21.91 11.87
C PRO A 10 -65.93 20.88 12.55
N HIS A 11 -66.26 19.78 11.86
CA HIS A 11 -66.99 18.63 12.41
C HIS A 11 -66.58 17.24 11.85
N PHE A 12 -66.31 16.31 12.77
CA PHE A 12 -66.65 14.88 12.85
C PHE A 12 -66.83 13.97 11.61
N ALA A 13 -66.19 12.79 11.70
CA ALA A 13 -66.68 11.47 11.25
C ALA A 13 -66.13 10.41 12.26
N LEU A 14 -66.97 9.76 13.10
CA LEU A 14 -67.76 8.52 12.88
C LEU A 14 -66.94 7.21 12.92
N GLY A 15 -67.11 6.43 14.01
CA GLY A 15 -66.95 4.97 14.05
C GLY A 15 -68.34 4.29 14.07
N GLN A 16 -68.56 3.00 14.34
CA GLN A 16 -67.70 1.83 14.64
C GLN A 16 -68.22 0.65 13.76
N GLU A 17 -67.95 -0.66 13.88
CA GLU A 17 -67.20 -1.53 14.82
C GLU A 17 -66.97 -2.90 14.13
N PHE A 18 -65.91 -3.67 14.46
CA PHE A 18 -65.91 -5.15 14.51
C PHE A 18 -64.56 -5.71 15.02
N SER A 19 -64.60 -6.88 15.67
CA SER A 19 -63.47 -7.59 16.28
C SER A 19 -63.10 -8.89 15.54
N GLY A 20 -61.85 -9.35 15.66
CA GLY A 20 -61.53 -10.78 15.55
C GLY A 20 -60.34 -11.19 14.64
N GLU A 21 -59.21 -11.45 15.29
CA GLU A 21 -58.22 -12.51 14.97
C GLU A 21 -57.46 -12.50 13.63
N ALA A 22 -56.40 -13.32 13.58
CA ALA A 22 -55.22 -13.11 12.75
C ALA A 22 -55.11 -14.09 11.57
N HIS A 23 -54.50 -13.62 10.48
CA HIS A 23 -53.87 -14.48 9.48
C HIS A 23 -52.48 -13.94 9.12
N SER A 24 -51.50 -14.85 9.16
CA SER A 24 -50.14 -14.63 8.68
C SER A 24 -50.05 -14.97 7.19
N GLU A 25 -49.60 -14.03 6.35
CA GLU A 25 -49.29 -14.30 4.95
C GLU A 25 -47.85 -13.88 4.58
N GLN A 26 -47.10 -14.90 4.15
CA GLN A 26 -46.11 -14.89 3.07
C GLN A 26 -44.94 -13.87 3.11
N ILE A 27 -43.79 -14.38 3.54
CA ILE A 27 -42.48 -13.99 2.99
C ILE A 27 -42.33 -14.71 1.65
N SER A 28 -41.98 -14.00 0.57
CA SER A 28 -41.88 -14.58 -0.78
C SER A 28 -40.58 -15.34 -1.03
N ALA A 29 -40.63 -16.28 -1.96
CA ALA A 29 -39.56 -17.24 -2.26
C ALA A 29 -38.68 -16.81 -3.46
N ASP A 30 -38.44 -15.50 -3.60
CA ASP A 30 -37.75 -14.94 -4.78
C ASP A 30 -36.22 -15.02 -4.72
N GLY A 31 -35.64 -15.40 -3.57
CA GLY A 31 -34.18 -15.42 -3.36
C GLY A 31 -33.46 -16.61 -4.01
N ASP A 32 -34.10 -17.79 -4.04
CA ASP A 32 -33.41 -19.04 -4.43
C ASP A 32 -33.28 -19.18 -5.97
N GLU A 33 -34.24 -18.67 -6.75
CA GLU A 33 -34.19 -18.76 -8.23
C GLU A 33 -33.11 -17.85 -8.87
N GLU A 34 -32.73 -16.72 -8.25
CA GLU A 34 -31.65 -15.87 -8.76
C GLU A 34 -30.26 -16.48 -8.54
N ASP A 35 -30.05 -17.19 -7.44
CA ASP A 35 -28.76 -17.83 -7.13
C ASP A 35 -28.51 -19.07 -8.01
N GLU A 36 -29.51 -19.95 -8.21
CA GLU A 36 -29.39 -21.09 -9.14
C GLU A 36 -29.09 -20.63 -10.57
N ARG A 37 -29.75 -19.55 -11.02
CA ARG A 37 -29.54 -18.98 -12.35
C ARG A 37 -28.15 -18.34 -12.50
N SER A 38 -27.62 -17.76 -11.43
CA SER A 38 -26.27 -17.18 -11.38
C SER A 38 -25.19 -18.26 -11.43
N GLN A 39 -25.37 -19.37 -10.70
CA GLN A 39 -24.47 -20.53 -10.73
C GLN A 39 -24.50 -21.23 -12.10
N ALA A 40 -25.69 -21.40 -12.71
CA ALA A 40 -25.81 -21.95 -14.06
C ALA A 40 -25.11 -21.07 -15.13
N TYR A 41 -25.23 -19.75 -15.01
CA TYR A 41 -24.51 -18.83 -15.90
C TYR A 41 -23.00 -18.92 -15.70
N ALA A 42 -22.52 -18.95 -14.44
CA ALA A 42 -21.11 -19.12 -14.09
C ALA A 42 -20.52 -20.41 -14.69
N ALA A 43 -21.22 -21.54 -14.56
CA ALA A 43 -20.81 -22.81 -15.15
C ALA A 43 -20.80 -22.77 -16.69
N SER A 44 -21.76 -22.11 -17.33
CA SER A 44 -21.77 -21.95 -18.79
C SER A 44 -20.63 -21.06 -19.31
N PHE A 45 -20.28 -20.01 -18.57
CA PHE A 45 -19.15 -19.12 -18.88
C PHE A 45 -17.82 -19.86 -18.69
N ALA A 46 -17.67 -20.63 -17.61
CA ALA A 46 -16.51 -21.49 -17.38
C ALA A 46 -16.26 -22.46 -18.55
N GLN A 47 -17.32 -23.05 -19.09
CA GLN A 47 -17.25 -23.99 -20.20
C GLN A 47 -16.94 -23.31 -21.55
N SER A 48 -17.28 -22.03 -21.74
CA SER A 48 -17.09 -21.33 -23.03
C SER A 48 -15.65 -20.86 -23.28
N LEU A 49 -14.86 -20.65 -22.23
CA LEU A 49 -13.46 -20.21 -22.33
C LEU A 49 -12.54 -21.36 -22.78
N ASN A 50 -11.56 -21.08 -23.64
CA ASN A 50 -10.46 -22.01 -24.00
C ASN A 50 -9.30 -21.98 -22.98
N LYS A 51 -8.32 -22.90 -23.09
CA LYS A 51 -7.21 -23.02 -22.11
C LYS A 51 -6.46 -21.71 -21.86
N ARG A 52 -6.17 -20.94 -22.93
CA ARG A 52 -5.59 -19.60 -22.79
C ARG A 52 -6.51 -18.69 -22.01
N GLU A 53 -7.74 -18.50 -22.50
CA GLU A 53 -8.69 -17.54 -21.92
C GLU A 53 -8.96 -17.80 -20.43
N ARG A 54 -8.97 -19.07 -20.00
CA ARG A 54 -9.09 -19.41 -18.57
C ARG A 54 -7.81 -19.10 -17.78
N SER A 55 -6.61 -19.32 -18.35
CA SER A 55 -5.35 -18.93 -17.69
C SER A 55 -5.20 -17.41 -17.59
N GLU A 56 -5.59 -16.68 -18.66
CA GLU A 56 -5.76 -15.23 -18.65
C GLU A 56 -6.73 -14.81 -17.54
N TRP A 57 -7.84 -15.55 -17.38
CA TRP A 57 -8.85 -15.29 -16.36
C TRP A 57 -8.41 -15.51 -14.89
N ILE A 58 -7.45 -16.41 -14.61
CA ILE A 58 -6.94 -16.64 -13.24
C ILE A 58 -5.77 -15.73 -12.90
N ASN A 59 -4.82 -15.58 -13.84
CA ASN A 59 -3.53 -14.97 -13.58
C ASN A 59 -3.48 -13.48 -13.94
N LEU A 60 -4.52 -13.02 -14.64
CA LEU A 60 -4.72 -11.68 -15.18
C LEU A 60 -3.56 -11.20 -16.05
N LYS A 61 -2.98 -12.18 -16.77
CA LYS A 61 -2.10 -12.02 -17.91
C LYS A 61 -2.92 -12.00 -19.20
N THR A 62 -2.27 -11.52 -20.25
CA THR A 62 -2.78 -11.52 -21.61
C THR A 62 -1.69 -12.09 -22.51
N TYR A 63 -1.99 -13.13 -23.29
CA TYR A 63 -1.03 -13.73 -24.21
C TYR A 63 -1.48 -13.46 -25.66
N SER A 64 -0.58 -12.90 -26.47
CA SER A 64 -0.72 -13.04 -27.92
C SER A 64 -0.77 -14.53 -28.30
N ASP A 65 -1.37 -14.84 -29.44
CA ASP A 65 -1.45 -16.22 -29.93
C ASP A 65 -0.03 -16.85 -30.03
N GLU A 66 0.97 -16.09 -30.51
CA GLU A 66 2.39 -16.51 -30.54
C GLU A 66 3.06 -16.65 -29.15
N GLU A 67 2.63 -15.93 -28.13
CA GLU A 67 3.14 -16.09 -26.75
C GLU A 67 2.54 -17.33 -26.08
N TRP A 68 1.25 -17.58 -26.29
CA TRP A 68 0.58 -18.76 -25.75
C TRP A 68 1.08 -20.04 -26.43
N GLU A 69 1.17 -20.08 -27.76
CA GLU A 69 1.73 -21.23 -28.49
C GLU A 69 3.18 -21.53 -28.07
N ARG A 70 4.00 -20.49 -27.85
CA ARG A 70 5.36 -20.68 -27.31
C ARG A 70 5.36 -21.20 -25.88
N ALA A 71 4.44 -20.74 -25.03
CA ALA A 71 4.31 -21.25 -23.67
C ALA A 71 3.83 -22.71 -23.64
N GLU A 72 2.78 -23.06 -24.40
CA GLU A 72 2.30 -24.44 -24.55
C GLU A 72 3.40 -25.38 -25.08
N HIS A 73 4.11 -24.97 -26.13
CA HIS A 73 5.25 -25.74 -26.65
C HIS A 73 6.40 -25.86 -25.65
N ALA A 74 6.70 -24.81 -24.88
CA ALA A 74 7.73 -24.84 -23.86
C ALA A 74 7.36 -25.77 -22.70
N VAL A 75 6.11 -25.74 -22.21
CA VAL A 75 5.66 -26.68 -21.16
C VAL A 75 5.62 -28.11 -21.69
N ALA A 76 5.11 -28.36 -22.89
CA ALA A 76 5.13 -29.69 -23.49
C ALA A 76 6.57 -30.24 -23.66
N ALA A 77 7.51 -29.40 -24.07
CA ALA A 77 8.92 -29.77 -24.17
C ALA A 77 9.55 -30.04 -22.79
N ASN A 78 9.26 -29.20 -21.78
CA ASN A 78 9.74 -29.38 -20.41
C ASN A 78 9.17 -30.64 -19.77
N LEU A 79 7.88 -30.95 -19.96
CA LEU A 79 7.27 -32.20 -19.50
C LEU A 79 7.92 -33.42 -20.16
N ALA A 80 8.12 -33.39 -21.49
CA ALA A 80 8.76 -34.48 -22.23
C ALA A 80 10.26 -34.65 -21.95
N ALA A 81 10.90 -33.67 -21.30
CA ALA A 81 12.25 -33.75 -20.76
C ALA A 81 12.25 -34.22 -19.29
N CYS A 82 11.31 -33.73 -18.48
CA CYS A 82 11.07 -34.19 -17.11
C CYS A 82 10.76 -35.70 -17.06
N ASP A 83 9.92 -36.20 -17.97
CA ASP A 83 9.62 -37.64 -18.13
C ASP A 83 10.86 -38.50 -18.48
N LYS A 84 11.98 -37.86 -18.87
CA LYS A 84 13.29 -38.51 -19.13
C LYS A 84 14.30 -38.26 -18.00
N GLY A 85 13.89 -37.64 -16.90
CA GLY A 85 14.73 -37.31 -15.75
C GLY A 85 15.42 -35.95 -15.78
N ASP A 86 15.03 -35.02 -16.66
CA ASP A 86 15.56 -33.64 -16.62
C ASP A 86 14.94 -32.86 -15.45
N ALA A 87 15.71 -32.76 -14.37
CA ALA A 87 15.31 -32.12 -13.12
C ALA A 87 14.96 -30.62 -13.29
N ARG A 88 15.69 -29.90 -14.16
CA ARG A 88 15.45 -28.46 -14.40
C ARG A 88 14.21 -28.26 -15.25
N ALA A 89 13.93 -29.15 -16.19
CA ALA A 89 12.70 -29.17 -16.95
C ALA A 89 11.49 -29.47 -16.05
N CYS A 90 11.60 -30.40 -15.09
CA CYS A 90 10.56 -30.63 -14.08
C CYS A 90 10.25 -29.34 -13.29
N LYS A 91 11.28 -28.66 -12.76
CA LYS A 91 11.09 -27.39 -12.03
C LYS A 91 10.40 -26.34 -12.90
N THR A 92 10.86 -26.17 -14.13
CA THR A 92 10.33 -25.16 -15.07
C THR A 92 8.89 -25.47 -15.49
N ALA A 93 8.51 -26.74 -15.62
CA ALA A 93 7.11 -27.15 -15.79
C ALA A 93 6.29 -26.89 -14.52
N GLY A 94 6.85 -27.12 -13.32
CA GLY A 94 6.21 -26.77 -12.05
C GLY A 94 5.89 -25.27 -11.95
N ASP A 95 6.83 -24.40 -12.32
CA ASP A 95 6.62 -22.94 -12.40
C ASP A 95 5.42 -22.60 -13.31
N ALA A 96 5.27 -23.30 -14.44
CA ALA A 96 4.14 -23.11 -15.34
C ALA A 96 2.80 -23.54 -14.71
N TYR A 97 2.76 -24.61 -13.92
CA TYR A 97 1.55 -25.03 -13.18
C TYR A 97 1.24 -24.16 -11.96
N VAL A 98 2.19 -23.37 -11.43
CA VAL A 98 1.93 -22.31 -10.43
C VAL A 98 1.46 -21.00 -11.09
N SER A 99 2.02 -20.66 -12.26
CA SER A 99 1.80 -19.37 -12.93
C SER A 99 0.71 -19.36 -14.01
N GLY A 100 0.29 -20.54 -14.48
CA GLY A 100 -0.61 -20.73 -15.61
C GLY A 100 0.02 -20.48 -16.99
N ASP A 101 1.33 -20.30 -17.09
CA ASP A 101 2.02 -20.02 -18.36
C ASP A 101 1.97 -21.24 -19.30
N GLY A 102 1.06 -21.23 -20.27
CA GLY A 102 0.88 -22.32 -21.24
C GLY A 102 0.13 -23.56 -20.73
N VAL A 103 -0.39 -23.53 -19.50
CA VAL A 103 -1.19 -24.61 -18.91
C VAL A 103 -2.30 -24.07 -18.01
N TRP A 104 -3.24 -24.94 -17.63
CA TRP A 104 -4.13 -24.69 -16.52
C TRP A 104 -3.33 -24.71 -15.20
N PRO A 105 -3.39 -23.67 -14.34
CA PRO A 105 -2.66 -23.69 -13.08
C PRO A 105 -3.28 -24.75 -12.16
N VAL A 106 -2.47 -25.74 -11.79
CA VAL A 106 -2.85 -26.84 -10.90
C VAL A 106 -1.70 -27.00 -9.91
N PRO A 107 -1.77 -26.35 -8.75
CA PRO A 107 -0.77 -26.45 -7.69
C PRO A 107 -0.40 -27.89 -7.30
N ALA A 108 -1.34 -28.84 -7.37
CA ALA A 108 -1.07 -30.26 -7.12
C ALA A 108 -0.16 -30.92 -8.19
N ILE A 109 -0.21 -30.45 -9.44
CA ILE A 109 0.73 -30.89 -10.48
C ILE A 109 2.08 -30.18 -10.29
N ALA A 110 2.08 -28.89 -9.91
CA ALA A 110 3.32 -28.18 -9.56
C ALA A 110 4.06 -28.83 -8.39
N TYR A 111 3.33 -29.24 -7.33
CA TYR A 111 3.85 -29.99 -6.18
C TYR A 111 4.58 -31.27 -6.63
N ILE A 112 3.95 -32.06 -7.50
CA ILE A 112 4.55 -33.29 -8.06
C ILE A 112 5.80 -32.96 -8.89
N LEU A 113 5.75 -31.94 -9.75
CA LEU A 113 6.87 -31.55 -10.60
C LEU A 113 8.05 -30.94 -9.83
N TYR A 114 7.80 -30.19 -8.75
CA TYR A 114 8.85 -29.71 -7.85
C TYR A 114 9.45 -30.84 -7.01
N LYS A 115 8.63 -31.78 -6.55
CA LYS A 115 9.11 -33.02 -5.92
C LYS A 115 9.99 -33.81 -6.87
N GLU A 116 9.58 -34.01 -8.12
CA GLU A 116 10.37 -34.73 -9.13
C GLU A 116 11.66 -33.99 -9.50
N ALA A 117 11.63 -32.66 -9.56
CA ALA A 117 12.84 -31.85 -9.69
C ALA A 117 13.80 -32.10 -8.51
N CYS A 118 13.29 -32.09 -7.28
CA CYS A 118 14.06 -32.39 -6.07
C CYS A 118 14.60 -33.84 -6.04
N ASP A 119 13.78 -34.80 -6.49
CA ASP A 119 14.10 -36.23 -6.57
C ASP A 119 15.09 -36.56 -7.69
N ALA A 120 15.12 -35.76 -8.76
CA ALA A 120 16.15 -35.79 -9.81
C ALA A 120 17.38 -34.89 -9.52
N GLY A 121 17.44 -34.22 -8.36
CA GLY A 121 18.64 -33.51 -7.88
C GLY A 121 18.70 -31.99 -8.19
N GLU A 122 17.57 -31.32 -8.37
CA GLU A 122 17.48 -29.86 -8.53
C GLU A 122 17.20 -29.17 -7.18
N GLY A 123 18.20 -28.46 -6.64
CA GLY A 123 18.09 -27.80 -5.32
C GLY A 123 17.08 -26.64 -5.27
N VAL A 124 16.92 -25.89 -6.36
CA VAL A 124 15.89 -24.84 -6.48
C VAL A 124 14.50 -25.46 -6.63
N GLY A 125 14.42 -26.65 -7.23
CA GLY A 125 13.24 -27.51 -7.23
C GLY A 125 12.84 -27.95 -5.81
N CYS A 126 13.81 -28.41 -5.00
CA CYS A 126 13.57 -28.69 -3.58
C CYS A 126 13.10 -27.44 -2.82
N ARG A 127 13.70 -26.27 -3.04
CA ARG A 127 13.25 -25.04 -2.38
C ARG A 127 11.85 -24.61 -2.83
N ALA A 128 11.54 -24.67 -4.12
CA ALA A 128 10.20 -24.36 -4.65
C ALA A 128 9.12 -25.33 -4.13
N TYR A 129 9.49 -26.60 -3.90
CA TYR A 129 8.64 -27.58 -3.23
C TYR A 129 8.30 -27.15 -1.80
N ILE A 130 9.30 -26.80 -0.98
CA ILE A 130 9.13 -26.29 0.39
C ILE A 130 8.31 -24.99 0.42
N GLU A 131 8.65 -24.02 -0.44
CA GLU A 131 7.93 -22.75 -0.51
C GLU A 131 6.44 -22.95 -0.83
N LEU A 132 6.11 -23.93 -1.69
CA LEU A 132 4.73 -24.30 -1.96
C LEU A 132 4.07 -25.00 -0.75
N THR A 133 4.78 -25.90 -0.05
CA THR A 133 4.26 -26.57 1.16
C THR A 133 4.09 -25.64 2.36
N GLU A 134 4.78 -24.50 2.41
CA GLU A 134 4.56 -23.48 3.43
C GLU A 134 3.29 -22.65 3.20
N THR A 135 2.78 -22.57 1.96
CA THR A 135 1.59 -21.75 1.65
C THR A 135 0.26 -22.34 2.09
N GLY A 136 0.20 -23.63 2.43
CA GLY A 136 -1.08 -24.33 2.67
C GLY A 136 -1.89 -24.64 1.40
N TYR A 137 -1.38 -24.31 0.20
CA TYR A 137 -2.16 -24.31 -1.04
C TYR A 137 -1.67 -25.39 -2.02
N GLY A 138 -2.56 -26.32 -2.38
CA GLY A 138 -2.34 -27.20 -3.53
C GLY A 138 -1.93 -28.65 -3.30
N TYR A 139 -2.09 -29.19 -2.09
CA TYR A 139 -1.73 -30.60 -1.84
C TYR A 139 -2.69 -31.58 -2.52
N PRO A 140 -2.21 -32.73 -3.00
CA PRO A 140 -3.05 -33.89 -3.25
C PRO A 140 -3.63 -34.44 -1.94
N ASP A 141 -4.89 -34.88 -1.94
CA ASP A 141 -5.50 -35.55 -0.77
C ASP A 141 -4.71 -36.80 -0.36
N GLY A 142 -4.26 -36.83 0.90
CA GLY A 142 -3.86 -38.06 1.61
C GLY A 142 -2.37 -38.23 1.92
N ASP A 143 -1.45 -37.62 1.16
CA ASP A 143 -0.01 -37.87 1.29
C ASP A 143 0.77 -36.56 1.55
N ARG A 144 0.93 -36.20 2.82
CA ARG A 144 1.98 -35.24 3.24
C ARG A 144 3.25 -36.03 3.56
N GLU A 145 4.24 -35.97 2.69
CA GLU A 145 5.59 -36.42 3.04
C GLU A 145 6.13 -35.58 4.21
N ASP A 146 6.94 -36.20 5.08
CA ASP A 146 7.63 -35.46 6.14
C ASP A 146 8.64 -34.50 5.51
N GLU A 147 8.44 -33.20 5.71
CA GLU A 147 9.25 -32.14 5.13
C GLU A 147 10.62 -31.97 5.84
N ALA A 148 10.83 -32.70 6.94
CA ALA A 148 12.08 -32.74 7.68
C ALA A 148 13.28 -33.10 6.79
N GLY A 149 14.26 -32.20 6.71
CA GLY A 149 15.48 -32.39 5.92
C GLY A 149 15.38 -32.00 4.44
N LEU A 150 14.25 -31.48 3.95
CA LEU A 150 14.17 -30.98 2.56
C LEU A 150 15.05 -29.74 2.33
N ILE A 151 15.18 -28.85 3.31
CA ILE A 151 16.03 -27.65 3.21
C ILE A 151 17.53 -28.02 3.27
N GLU A 152 17.89 -29.04 4.06
CA GLU A 152 19.21 -29.69 4.08
C GLU A 152 19.55 -30.25 2.70
N ARG A 153 18.64 -31.03 2.12
CA ARG A 153 18.76 -31.59 0.78
C ARG A 153 18.87 -30.53 -0.31
N ALA A 154 18.08 -29.47 -0.25
CA ALA A 154 18.14 -28.35 -1.19
C ALA A 154 19.52 -27.67 -1.17
N CYS A 155 20.11 -27.52 0.02
CA CYS A 155 21.48 -27.05 0.19
C CYS A 155 22.53 -28.03 -0.35
N ASP A 156 22.40 -29.33 -0.07
CA ASP A 156 23.32 -30.35 -0.57
C ASP A 156 23.34 -30.43 -2.11
N LEU A 157 22.20 -30.15 -2.74
CA LEU A 157 22.05 -29.99 -4.20
C LEU A 157 22.46 -28.60 -4.73
N GLY A 158 22.91 -27.69 -3.87
CA GLY A 158 23.56 -26.43 -4.26
C GLY A 158 22.66 -25.20 -4.36
N ASP A 159 21.41 -25.21 -3.88
CA ASP A 159 20.66 -23.95 -3.71
C ASP A 159 21.26 -23.15 -2.54
N LEU A 160 21.89 -22.03 -2.88
CA LEU A 160 22.64 -21.20 -1.94
C LEU A 160 21.75 -20.44 -0.95
N VAL A 161 20.47 -20.21 -1.29
CA VAL A 161 19.48 -19.59 -0.40
C VAL A 161 19.00 -20.61 0.62
N ALA A 162 18.77 -21.85 0.19
CA ALA A 162 18.47 -22.97 1.07
C ALA A 162 19.64 -23.30 2.01
N CYS A 163 20.89 -23.17 1.55
CA CYS A 163 22.06 -23.33 2.44
C CYS A 163 22.12 -22.29 3.55
N ASP A 164 21.87 -21.01 3.25
CA ASP A 164 21.81 -19.98 4.28
C ASP A 164 20.67 -20.26 5.28
N ARG A 165 19.46 -20.55 4.78
CA ARG A 165 18.31 -20.88 5.62
C ARG A 165 18.56 -22.11 6.51
N TYR A 166 19.09 -23.19 5.95
CA TYR A 166 19.37 -24.42 6.71
C TYR A 166 20.48 -24.22 7.75
N ALA A 167 21.54 -23.49 7.42
CA ALA A 167 22.55 -23.12 8.40
C ALA A 167 21.94 -22.27 9.52
N ASN A 168 21.03 -21.34 9.21
CA ASN A 168 20.30 -20.57 10.23
C ASN A 168 19.47 -21.47 11.17
N GLU A 169 18.78 -22.49 10.66
CA GLU A 169 18.02 -23.45 11.48
C GLU A 169 18.92 -24.32 12.39
N LEU A 170 20.15 -24.62 11.96
CA LEU A 170 21.14 -25.38 12.73
C LEU A 170 21.77 -24.59 13.90
N GLN A 171 21.62 -23.26 13.97
CA GLN A 171 22.33 -22.43 14.97
C GLN A 171 22.01 -22.78 16.43
N GLY A 172 20.81 -23.28 16.70
CA GLY A 172 20.40 -23.75 18.03
C GLY A 172 20.75 -25.21 18.34
N GLN A 173 21.37 -25.92 17.39
CA GLN A 173 21.48 -27.39 17.38
C GLN A 173 22.93 -27.85 17.16
N ASP A 174 23.55 -27.42 16.07
CA ASP A 174 24.92 -27.76 15.66
C ASP A 174 25.57 -26.56 14.95
N LEU A 175 26.27 -25.73 15.74
CA LEU A 175 26.98 -24.55 15.24
C LEU A 175 28.13 -24.92 14.29
N ALA A 176 28.85 -26.02 14.55
CA ALA A 176 29.98 -26.42 13.72
C ALA A 176 29.51 -26.85 12.31
N ARG A 177 28.36 -27.53 12.23
CA ARG A 177 27.71 -27.86 10.96
C ARG A 177 27.15 -26.62 10.26
N SER A 178 26.50 -25.72 10.99
CA SER A 178 26.03 -24.41 10.48
C SER A 178 27.15 -23.64 9.79
N ASP A 179 28.27 -23.40 10.50
CA ASP A 179 29.37 -22.59 9.99
C ASP A 179 30.03 -23.25 8.76
N ALA A 180 30.18 -24.57 8.75
CA ALA A 180 30.71 -25.31 7.59
C ALA A 180 29.82 -25.22 6.33
N ILE A 181 28.50 -25.14 6.50
CA ILE A 181 27.56 -24.94 5.39
C ILE A 181 27.65 -23.52 4.85
N LEU A 182 27.67 -22.50 5.73
CA LEU A 182 27.84 -21.10 5.33
C LEU A 182 29.16 -20.88 4.60
N GLU A 183 30.25 -21.50 5.06
CA GLU A 183 31.57 -21.47 4.41
C GLU A 183 31.52 -22.01 2.97
N LYS A 184 30.91 -23.18 2.78
CA LYS A 184 30.74 -23.83 1.47
C LYS A 184 29.87 -22.98 0.54
N ALA A 185 28.73 -22.48 1.02
CA ALA A 185 27.79 -21.68 0.24
C ALA A 185 28.36 -20.29 -0.11
N CYS A 186 29.07 -19.64 0.82
CA CYS A 186 29.76 -18.39 0.55
C CYS A 186 30.88 -18.57 -0.50
N THR A 187 31.68 -19.63 -0.39
CA THR A 187 32.73 -19.97 -1.38
C THR A 187 32.15 -20.20 -2.77
N ALA A 188 30.93 -20.74 -2.86
CA ALA A 188 30.19 -20.91 -4.11
C ALA A 188 29.55 -19.61 -4.66
N GLY A 189 29.67 -18.48 -3.96
CA GLY A 189 29.15 -17.17 -4.38
C GLY A 189 27.81 -16.77 -3.76
N GLY A 190 27.35 -17.46 -2.72
CA GLY A 190 26.10 -17.12 -2.03
C GLY A 190 26.24 -15.84 -1.20
N GLU A 191 25.66 -14.74 -1.67
CA GLU A 191 25.81 -13.42 -1.03
C GLU A 191 25.27 -13.40 0.42
N GLU A 192 24.06 -13.90 0.65
CA GLU A 192 23.48 -13.99 2.00
C GLU A 192 24.27 -14.93 2.90
N ALA A 193 24.72 -16.08 2.39
CA ALA A 193 25.55 -17.01 3.15
C ALA A 193 26.89 -16.39 3.60
N CYS A 194 27.52 -15.54 2.77
CA CYS A 194 28.70 -14.78 3.17
C CYS A 194 28.39 -13.69 4.22
N LEU A 195 27.21 -13.07 4.16
CA LEU A 195 26.76 -12.10 5.17
C LEU A 195 26.53 -12.81 6.52
N SER A 196 25.77 -13.90 6.53
CA SER A 196 25.57 -14.76 7.69
C SER A 196 26.88 -15.28 8.28
N LEU A 197 27.81 -15.78 7.44
CA LEU A 197 29.13 -16.26 7.86
C LEU A 197 29.95 -15.16 8.56
N GLY A 198 30.02 -13.98 7.96
CA GLY A 198 30.76 -12.86 8.57
C GLY A 198 30.17 -12.44 9.92
N ALA A 199 28.84 -12.47 10.06
CA ALA A 199 28.16 -12.20 11.32
C ALA A 199 28.45 -13.27 12.38
N ARG A 200 28.54 -14.55 12.00
CA ARG A 200 28.94 -15.67 12.88
C ARG A 200 30.36 -15.51 13.40
N LEU A 201 31.32 -15.28 12.50
CA LEU A 201 32.73 -15.06 12.83
C LEU A 201 32.91 -13.89 13.82
N LEU A 202 32.19 -12.78 13.61
CA LEU A 202 32.20 -11.63 14.52
C LEU A 202 31.53 -11.92 15.88
N ALA A 203 30.53 -12.79 15.93
CA ALA A 203 29.87 -13.20 17.17
C ALA A 203 30.76 -14.12 18.05
N ILE A 204 31.64 -14.92 17.41
CA ILE A 204 32.69 -15.69 18.10
C ILE A 204 33.75 -14.73 18.68
N GLY A 205 34.10 -13.67 17.94
CA GLY A 205 34.91 -12.57 18.44
C GLY A 205 36.42 -12.82 18.51
N GLN A 206 36.92 -13.95 17.98
CA GLN A 206 38.37 -14.19 17.90
C GLN A 206 39.06 -13.20 16.94
N PRO A 207 40.29 -12.73 17.21
CA PRO A 207 40.95 -11.74 16.38
C PRO A 207 41.09 -12.12 14.90
N GLU A 208 41.41 -13.39 14.63
CA GLU A 208 41.58 -13.91 13.27
C GLU A 208 40.25 -14.02 12.52
N ASP A 209 39.20 -14.52 13.18
CA ASP A 209 37.83 -14.58 12.63
C ASP A 209 37.25 -13.19 12.35
N ASN A 210 37.48 -12.23 13.26
CA ASN A 210 37.07 -10.84 13.08
C ASN A 210 37.75 -10.19 11.86
N GLN A 211 39.04 -10.44 11.67
CA GLN A 211 39.79 -9.96 10.50
C GLN A 211 39.25 -10.59 9.22
N ARG A 212 39.04 -11.91 9.23
CA ARG A 212 38.53 -12.70 8.10
C ARG A 212 37.13 -12.23 7.64
N ALA A 213 36.22 -12.00 8.58
CA ALA A 213 34.90 -11.42 8.30
C ALA A 213 35.00 -10.04 7.65
N ALA A 214 35.90 -9.18 8.17
CA ALA A 214 36.14 -7.84 7.63
C ALA A 214 36.68 -7.86 6.19
N GLU A 215 37.62 -8.77 5.89
CA GLU A 215 38.21 -8.92 4.55
C GLU A 215 37.18 -9.45 3.54
N MET A 216 36.36 -10.41 3.95
CA MET A 216 35.28 -10.98 3.14
C MET A 216 34.23 -9.92 2.77
N TRP A 217 33.70 -9.20 3.75
CA TRP A 217 32.70 -8.16 3.50
C TRP A 217 33.26 -6.94 2.75
N ASP A 218 34.53 -6.56 2.96
CA ASP A 218 35.22 -5.55 2.14
C ASP A 218 35.27 -5.98 0.67
N ALA A 219 35.64 -7.24 0.39
CA ALA A 219 35.70 -7.78 -0.97
C ALA A 219 34.32 -7.85 -1.64
N MET A 220 33.27 -8.22 -0.91
CA MET A 220 31.88 -8.20 -1.39
C MET A 220 31.39 -6.78 -1.67
N CYS A 221 31.68 -5.84 -0.77
CA CYS A 221 31.33 -4.43 -0.94
C CYS A 221 31.98 -3.83 -2.21
N ARG A 222 33.25 -4.17 -2.49
CA ARG A 222 33.94 -3.80 -3.75
C ARG A 222 33.33 -4.44 -5.01
N LYS A 223 32.58 -5.54 -4.85
CA LYS A 223 31.78 -6.18 -5.92
C LYS A 223 30.34 -5.63 -6.02
N SER A 224 30.05 -4.50 -5.37
CA SER A 224 28.75 -3.82 -5.37
C SER A 224 27.65 -4.45 -4.51
N VAL A 225 27.98 -5.38 -3.59
CA VAL A 225 27.00 -5.92 -2.63
C VAL A 225 26.72 -4.90 -1.53
N VAL A 226 25.59 -4.19 -1.63
CA VAL A 226 25.22 -3.08 -0.73
C VAL A 226 25.16 -3.51 0.75
N SER A 227 24.56 -4.66 1.03
CA SER A 227 24.45 -5.21 2.39
C SER A 227 25.83 -5.45 3.04
N ALA A 228 26.83 -5.87 2.24
CA ALA A 228 28.20 -6.06 2.73
C ALA A 228 28.88 -4.72 3.03
N CYS A 229 28.65 -3.70 2.20
CA CYS A 229 29.11 -2.34 2.51
C CYS A 229 28.50 -1.85 3.83
N GLN A 230 27.19 -2.02 4.04
CA GLN A 230 26.52 -1.65 5.29
C GLN A 230 27.05 -2.43 6.51
N ALA A 231 27.34 -3.73 6.36
CA ALA A 231 27.95 -4.54 7.41
C ALA A 231 29.34 -3.99 7.81
N MET A 232 30.15 -3.54 6.84
CA MET A 232 31.45 -2.90 7.11
C MET A 232 31.33 -1.55 7.83
N VAL A 233 30.22 -0.81 7.67
CA VAL A 233 29.93 0.40 8.45
C VAL A 233 29.72 0.07 9.92
N LEU A 234 28.92 -0.97 10.20
CA LEU A 234 28.66 -1.44 11.56
C LEU A 234 29.95 -1.94 12.22
N LEU A 235 30.77 -2.69 11.50
CA LEU A 235 32.05 -3.19 11.98
C LEU A 235 33.05 -2.07 12.32
N ALA A 236 33.08 -0.99 11.53
CA ALA A 236 33.91 0.17 11.81
C ALA A 236 33.43 0.95 13.05
N LYS A 237 32.11 1.01 13.28
CA LYS A 237 31.49 1.69 14.44
C LYS A 237 31.55 0.90 15.74
N ASN A 238 31.46 -0.42 15.71
CA ASN A 238 31.37 -1.28 16.90
C ASN A 238 32.73 -1.56 17.60
N LYS A 239 33.76 -0.76 17.32
CA LYS A 239 35.06 -0.83 18.00
C LYS A 239 35.00 -0.07 19.34
N PRO A 240 35.87 -0.40 20.33
CA PRO A 240 35.99 0.39 21.57
C PRO A 240 36.32 1.87 21.32
N GLU A 241 37.09 2.14 20.27
CA GLU A 241 37.26 3.46 19.67
C GLU A 241 36.75 3.40 18.21
N PRO A 242 35.57 3.99 17.92
CA PRO A 242 34.94 3.92 16.59
C PRO A 242 35.81 4.51 15.47
N ASP A 243 35.99 3.74 14.41
CA ASP A 243 36.79 4.13 13.24
C ASP A 243 35.91 4.90 12.24
N GLU A 244 35.56 6.12 12.62
CA GLU A 244 34.58 6.94 11.90
C GLU A 244 35.02 7.31 10.48
N ALA A 245 36.33 7.41 10.24
CA ALA A 245 36.89 7.65 8.92
C ALA A 245 36.68 6.45 7.99
N ARG A 246 36.92 5.22 8.48
CA ARG A 246 36.66 3.99 7.71
C ARG A 246 35.15 3.74 7.54
N ALA A 247 34.34 4.02 8.56
CA ALA A 247 32.89 3.96 8.44
C ALA A 247 32.37 4.89 7.33
N ALA A 248 32.86 6.13 7.26
CA ALA A 248 32.50 7.09 6.21
C ALA A 248 32.87 6.61 4.79
N GLN A 249 33.98 5.87 4.62
CA GLN A 249 34.36 5.33 3.31
C GLN A 249 33.35 4.29 2.79
N TYR A 250 32.90 3.36 3.63
CA TYR A 250 31.88 2.39 3.23
C TYR A 250 30.50 3.01 3.04
N GLN A 251 30.12 4.00 3.86
CA GLN A 251 28.86 4.74 3.69
C GLN A 251 28.85 5.55 2.38
N HIS A 252 29.99 6.15 1.99
CA HIS A 252 30.14 6.77 0.68
C HIS A 252 29.94 5.76 -0.46
N LEU A 253 30.50 4.56 -0.35
CA LEU A 253 30.35 3.51 -1.36
C LEU A 253 28.91 2.98 -1.43
N SER A 254 28.24 2.72 -0.31
CA SER A 254 26.80 2.39 -0.29
C SER A 254 25.95 3.49 -0.92
N CYS A 255 26.25 4.77 -0.62
CA CYS A 255 25.60 5.92 -1.27
C CYS A 255 25.92 6.01 -2.77
N TYR A 256 27.08 5.53 -3.22
CA TYR A 256 27.40 5.39 -4.65
C TYR A 256 26.55 4.31 -5.31
N LEU A 257 26.36 3.18 -4.64
CA LEU A 257 25.54 2.03 -5.03
C LEU A 257 24.02 2.24 -4.75
N GLU A 258 23.55 3.48 -4.94
CA GLU A 258 22.13 3.85 -4.82
C GLU A 258 21.44 3.50 -3.48
N SER A 259 22.18 3.47 -2.35
CA SER A 259 21.58 3.42 -1.02
C SER A 259 21.28 4.82 -0.49
N ALA A 260 20.03 5.29 -0.64
CA ALA A 260 19.60 6.60 -0.16
C ALA A 260 19.80 6.83 1.36
N PRO A 261 19.53 5.85 2.26
CA PRO A 261 19.79 6.03 3.70
C PRO A 261 21.26 6.29 4.01
N GLU A 262 22.19 5.67 3.27
CA GLU A 262 23.63 5.90 3.47
C GLU A 262 24.11 7.23 2.90
N CYS A 263 23.43 7.75 1.87
CA CYS A 263 23.64 9.14 1.45
C CYS A 263 23.24 10.14 2.56
N VAL A 264 22.12 9.90 3.27
CA VAL A 264 21.74 10.74 4.43
C VAL A 264 22.80 10.67 5.52
N ASN A 265 23.25 9.46 5.89
CA ASN A 265 24.30 9.29 6.89
C ASN A 265 25.61 10.02 6.50
N MET A 266 25.98 10.03 5.21
CA MET A 266 27.13 10.80 4.72
C MET A 266 26.92 12.31 4.79
N GLY A 267 25.69 12.77 4.58
CA GLY A 267 25.28 14.15 4.83
C GLY A 267 25.52 14.55 6.28
N ASP A 268 25.00 13.77 7.23
CA ASP A 268 25.14 14.02 8.68
C ASP A 268 26.60 14.09 9.13
N ARG A 269 27.44 13.21 8.57
CA ARG A 269 28.90 13.21 8.82
C ARG A 269 29.57 14.48 8.34
N ALA A 270 29.34 14.87 7.09
CA ALA A 270 29.88 16.11 6.53
C ALA A 270 29.32 17.35 7.25
N TYR A 271 28.10 17.28 7.78
CA TYR A 271 27.48 18.36 8.54
C TYR A 271 28.08 18.56 9.94
N ARG A 272 28.51 17.48 10.59
CA ARG A 272 29.01 17.48 11.99
C ARG A 272 30.53 17.31 12.13
N GLY A 273 31.24 16.98 11.05
CA GLY A 273 32.68 16.66 11.09
C GLY A 273 33.00 15.24 11.57
N ASN A 274 32.04 14.31 11.51
CA ASN A 274 32.18 12.97 12.09
C ASN A 274 32.86 12.00 11.10
N GLY A 275 34.18 11.83 11.22
CA GLY A 275 34.99 10.94 10.36
C GLY A 275 35.35 11.54 8.98
N VAL A 276 34.87 12.75 8.70
CA VAL A 276 35.22 13.59 7.54
C VAL A 276 35.35 15.03 8.03
N ALA A 277 36.06 15.90 7.30
CA ALA A 277 36.09 17.31 7.65
C ALA A 277 34.69 17.93 7.57
N GLU A 278 34.35 18.82 8.51
CA GLU A 278 33.09 19.56 8.47
C GLU A 278 33.00 20.38 7.19
N ASN A 279 31.98 20.13 6.39
CA ASN A 279 31.75 20.78 5.12
C ASN A 279 30.24 20.79 4.82
N ARG A 280 29.62 21.96 5.02
CA ARG A 280 28.17 22.13 4.85
C ARG A 280 27.75 21.95 3.38
N ASP A 281 28.52 22.43 2.42
CA ASP A 281 28.20 22.26 0.99
C ASP A 281 28.24 20.78 0.57
N LEU A 282 29.21 20.02 1.08
CA LEU A 282 29.30 18.57 0.86
C LEU A 282 28.15 17.81 1.55
N ALA A 283 27.76 18.22 2.77
CA ALA A 283 26.60 17.66 3.44
C ALA A 283 25.33 17.84 2.61
N MET A 284 25.11 19.07 2.12
CA MET A 284 23.99 19.41 1.24
C MET A 284 24.01 18.61 -0.06
N ALA A 285 25.18 18.38 -0.67
CA ALA A 285 25.32 17.54 -1.85
C ALA A 285 24.96 16.06 -1.61
N TYR A 286 25.28 15.51 -0.43
CA TYR A 286 24.89 14.15 -0.05
C TYR A 286 23.39 14.03 0.20
N TYR A 287 22.78 14.97 0.93
CA TYR A 287 21.32 15.00 1.08
C TYR A 287 20.66 15.11 -0.29
N ASP A 288 21.06 16.08 -1.12
CA ASP A 288 20.53 16.26 -2.48
C ASP A 288 20.77 15.06 -3.41
N LYS A 289 21.71 14.14 -3.09
CA LYS A 289 21.87 12.84 -3.75
C LYS A 289 20.95 11.76 -3.17
N ALA A 290 20.76 11.69 -1.85
CA ALA A 290 19.79 10.79 -1.25
C ALA A 290 18.40 10.98 -1.90
N CYS A 291 18.04 12.23 -2.16
CA CYS A 291 16.85 12.66 -2.90
C CYS A 291 16.80 12.32 -4.41
N GLN A 292 17.91 11.92 -5.02
CA GLN A 292 17.88 11.48 -6.42
C GLN A 292 17.51 10.00 -6.51
N ILE A 293 17.80 9.26 -5.44
CA ILE A 293 17.56 7.84 -5.28
C ILE A 293 16.17 7.63 -4.67
N ASP A 294 15.98 8.09 -3.43
CA ASP A 294 14.74 7.98 -2.67
C ASP A 294 14.12 9.37 -2.42
N PRO A 295 13.00 9.68 -3.09
CA PRO A 295 11.84 10.37 -2.54
C PRO A 295 11.90 10.89 -1.10
N GLY A 296 12.16 10.06 -0.09
CA GLY A 296 12.21 10.43 1.34
C GLY A 296 13.20 11.54 1.74
N TYR A 297 14.17 11.85 0.88
CA TYR A 297 15.40 12.61 1.15
C TYR A 297 15.33 14.08 1.67
N CYS A 298 15.10 15.03 0.77
CA CYS A 298 15.37 16.49 0.88
C CYS A 298 14.38 17.29 1.71
N GLU A 299 13.41 16.73 2.44
CA GLU A 299 12.83 17.55 3.51
C GLU A 299 13.97 17.93 4.50
N ILE A 300 15.03 17.10 4.59
CA ILE A 300 16.33 17.43 5.21
C ILE A 300 16.97 18.67 4.58
N SER A 301 17.26 18.66 3.27
CA SER A 301 18.00 19.74 2.61
C SER A 301 17.16 21.01 2.41
N ALA A 302 15.83 20.91 2.39
CA ALA A 302 14.93 22.06 2.47
C ALA A 302 14.96 22.69 3.87
N THR A 303 14.77 21.88 4.93
CA THR A 303 14.82 22.33 6.33
C THR A 303 16.13 23.04 6.66
N LEU A 304 17.27 22.46 6.29
CA LEU A 304 18.59 23.04 6.60
C LEU A 304 18.83 24.42 5.96
N ARG A 305 18.25 24.68 4.78
CA ARG A 305 18.36 26.00 4.12
C ARG A 305 17.47 27.07 4.79
N SER A 306 16.39 26.67 5.48
CA SER A 306 15.45 27.61 6.11
C SER A 306 15.86 28.05 7.51
N ILE A 307 16.49 27.16 8.30
CA ILE A 307 16.85 27.40 9.71
C ILE A 307 17.61 28.72 9.95
N PRO A 308 18.63 29.13 9.15
CA PRO A 308 19.32 30.40 9.37
C PRO A 308 18.41 31.64 9.25
N VAL A 309 17.44 31.60 8.34
CA VAL A 309 16.46 32.69 8.14
C VAL A 309 15.45 32.71 9.28
N LEU A 310 14.94 31.53 9.67
CA LEU A 310 13.97 31.38 10.76
C LEU A 310 14.57 31.77 12.12
N ARG A 311 15.85 31.45 12.38
CA ARG A 311 16.59 31.91 13.58
C ARG A 311 16.68 33.43 13.67
N ASN A 312 16.86 34.12 12.54
CA ASN A 312 16.91 35.59 12.51
C ASN A 312 15.52 36.25 12.60
N ALA A 313 14.46 35.57 12.17
CA ALA A 313 13.10 36.09 12.19
C ALA A 313 12.39 35.88 13.55
N CYS A 314 12.74 34.83 14.30
CA CYS A 314 12.18 34.57 15.62
C CYS A 314 12.59 35.67 16.62
N THR A 315 11.65 36.56 16.93
CA THR A 315 11.78 37.62 17.94
C THR A 315 10.69 37.44 19.01
N PRO A 316 10.85 37.99 20.23
CA PRO A 316 9.88 37.79 21.31
C PRO A 316 8.43 38.19 20.96
N ASP A 317 8.26 39.17 20.08
CA ASP A 317 6.96 39.68 19.64
C ASP A 317 6.42 38.96 18.37
N ASP A 318 7.20 38.09 17.74
CA ASP A 318 6.81 37.32 16.55
C ASP A 318 6.67 35.82 16.86
N ALA A 319 5.54 35.49 17.47
CA ALA A 319 5.12 34.12 17.76
C ALA A 319 5.08 33.22 16.50
N GLN A 320 4.81 33.79 15.31
CA GLN A 320 4.67 33.02 14.07
C GLN A 320 6.05 32.61 13.49
N ALA A 321 7.02 33.52 13.52
CA ALA A 321 8.39 33.23 13.14
C ALA A 321 9.03 32.22 14.12
N CYS A 322 8.80 32.38 15.42
CA CYS A 322 9.30 31.46 16.44
C CYS A 322 8.67 30.06 16.35
N THR A 323 7.37 29.94 16.09
CA THR A 323 6.74 28.61 15.87
C THR A 323 7.21 27.94 14.58
N SER A 324 7.49 28.73 13.54
CA SER A 324 8.07 28.23 12.29
C SER A 324 9.50 27.71 12.48
N LEU A 325 10.33 28.41 13.28
CA LEU A 325 11.61 27.88 13.74
C LEU A 325 11.43 26.58 14.55
N GLY A 326 10.46 26.54 15.47
CA GLY A 326 10.16 25.34 16.26
C GLY A 326 9.78 24.14 15.41
N ARG A 327 9.01 24.32 14.33
CA ARG A 327 8.70 23.26 13.35
C ARG A 327 9.94 22.78 12.60
N ALA A 328 10.82 23.67 12.15
CA ALA A 328 12.05 23.29 11.47
C ALA A 328 12.99 22.47 12.38
N LEU A 329 13.07 22.83 13.67
CA LEU A 329 13.86 22.10 14.67
C LEU A 329 13.21 20.77 15.11
N SER A 330 11.91 20.54 14.83
CA SER A 330 11.21 19.29 15.18
C SER A 330 11.33 18.17 14.13
N TYR A 331 11.98 18.43 12.99
CA TYR A 331 12.13 17.46 11.92
C TYR A 331 13.29 16.47 12.19
N SER A 332 12.95 15.25 12.60
CA SER A 332 13.87 14.24 13.15
C SER A 332 14.92 13.66 12.20
N LEU A 333 14.87 13.97 10.90
CA LEU A 333 15.91 13.60 9.94
C LEU A 333 16.88 14.77 9.64
N SER A 334 16.64 15.96 10.21
CA SER A 334 17.60 17.07 10.15
C SER A 334 18.76 16.84 11.13
N PRO A 335 20.02 17.12 10.75
CA PRO A 335 21.13 17.12 11.70
C PRO A 335 21.05 18.27 12.73
N GLU A 336 20.20 19.29 12.49
CA GLU A 336 19.82 20.39 13.40
C GLU A 336 18.53 20.08 14.20
N PHE A 337 18.09 18.83 14.26
CA PHE A 337 16.95 18.43 15.09
C PHE A 337 17.21 18.76 16.57
N ASP A 338 16.39 19.64 17.14
CA ASP A 338 16.40 20.04 18.55
C ASP A 338 14.96 20.05 19.07
N ARG A 339 14.60 18.93 19.71
CA ARG A 339 13.25 18.71 20.26
C ARG A 339 12.90 19.65 21.41
N GLU A 340 13.87 20.01 22.25
CA GLU A 340 13.61 20.80 23.46
C GLU A 340 13.34 22.25 23.10
N THR A 341 14.19 22.83 22.25
CA THR A 341 13.97 24.17 21.70
C THR A 341 12.71 24.20 20.83
N ALA A 342 12.46 23.18 20.00
CA ALA A 342 11.24 23.07 19.23
C ALA A 342 9.98 23.13 20.12
N LEU A 343 9.93 22.29 21.16
CA LEU A 343 8.78 22.24 22.07
C LEU A 343 8.60 23.57 22.82
N ALA A 344 9.67 24.19 23.30
CA ALA A 344 9.61 25.47 24.01
C ALA A 344 9.04 26.59 23.12
N LEU A 345 9.48 26.68 21.87
CA LEU A 345 8.99 27.66 20.89
C LEU A 345 7.51 27.43 20.55
N LEU A 346 7.09 26.18 20.36
CA LEU A 346 5.71 25.82 20.03
C LEU A 346 4.76 26.05 21.21
N GLN A 347 5.16 25.70 22.43
CA GLN A 347 4.42 26.05 23.65
C GLN A 347 4.31 27.57 23.84
N SER A 348 5.34 28.33 23.45
CA SER A 348 5.29 29.80 23.50
C SER A 348 4.28 30.38 22.51
N GLY A 349 4.21 29.83 21.29
CA GLY A 349 3.18 30.18 20.32
C GLY A 349 1.77 29.81 20.80
N CYS A 350 1.60 28.62 21.38
CA CYS A 350 0.34 28.15 21.94
C CYS A 350 -0.21 29.12 23.01
N ARG A 351 0.64 29.56 23.95
CA ARG A 351 0.26 30.57 24.97
C ARG A 351 -0.10 31.94 24.39
N GLN A 352 0.32 32.24 23.15
CA GLN A 352 0.00 33.46 22.42
C GLN A 352 -1.21 33.29 21.48
N GLY A 353 -1.97 32.19 21.61
CA GLY A 353 -3.19 31.94 20.85
C GLY A 353 -2.99 31.25 19.50
N LEU A 354 -1.77 30.79 19.17
CA LEU A 354 -1.53 30.02 17.95
C LEU A 354 -1.95 28.55 18.15
N GLY A 355 -3.21 28.24 17.86
CA GLY A 355 -3.80 26.91 18.07
C GLY A 355 -3.04 25.76 17.39
N ASP A 356 -2.48 25.98 16.20
CA ASP A 356 -1.63 24.98 15.52
C ASP A 356 -0.36 24.66 16.32
N ALA A 357 0.22 25.65 17.00
CA ALA A 357 1.42 25.46 17.82
C ALA A 357 1.10 24.66 19.10
N CYS A 358 -0.13 24.73 19.60
CA CYS A 358 -0.61 23.83 20.65
C CYS A 358 -0.63 22.38 20.17
N LEU A 359 -1.16 22.12 18.97
CA LEU A 359 -1.22 20.80 18.37
C LEU A 359 0.17 20.23 18.06
N ASP A 360 1.06 21.03 17.46
CA ASP A 360 2.45 20.65 17.19
C ASP A 360 3.22 20.31 18.49
N ALA A 361 2.98 21.06 19.58
CA ALA A 361 3.54 20.76 20.89
C ALA A 361 3.02 19.42 21.45
N VAL A 362 1.71 19.14 21.33
CA VAL A 362 1.10 17.85 21.71
C VAL A 362 1.71 16.69 20.91
N GLU A 363 1.93 16.85 19.61
CA GLU A 363 2.59 15.84 18.77
C GLU A 363 4.05 15.57 19.18
N ILE A 364 4.81 16.61 19.55
CA ILE A 364 6.18 16.44 20.09
C ILE A 364 6.16 15.76 21.46
N ILE A 365 5.16 16.04 22.29
CA ILE A 365 4.97 15.39 23.59
C ILE A 365 4.65 13.89 23.37
N ARG A 366 3.55 13.57 22.67
CA ARG A 366 3.02 12.19 22.48
C ARG A 366 4.04 11.18 21.93
N ARG A 367 5.06 11.63 21.18
CA ARG A 367 6.09 10.77 20.54
C ARG A 367 7.03 9.98 21.46
N ASN A 368 7.04 10.25 22.76
CA ASN A 368 7.91 9.56 23.72
C ASN A 368 7.16 8.62 24.69
N TYR A 369 5.87 8.35 24.47
CA TYR A 369 5.04 7.64 25.44
C TYR A 369 4.97 6.14 25.17
N ILE A 370 5.30 5.38 26.22
CA ILE A 370 4.71 4.07 26.47
C ILE A 370 3.40 4.36 27.22
N TRP A 371 2.28 3.83 26.74
CA TRP A 371 0.95 4.08 27.30
C TRP A 371 0.88 3.73 28.81
N ASN A 372 0.25 4.60 29.62
CA ASN A 372 -0.20 4.45 31.04
C ASN A 372 0.36 5.43 32.13
N ASP A 373 1.08 6.52 31.82
CA ASP A 373 1.44 7.54 32.85
C ASP A 373 0.39 8.67 32.98
N LEU A 374 -0.59 8.51 33.88
CA LEU A 374 -1.61 9.52 34.17
C LEU A 374 -1.04 10.85 34.71
N ALA A 375 0.17 10.88 35.29
CA ALA A 375 0.72 12.10 35.89
C ALA A 375 1.09 13.17 34.84
N ARG A 376 1.05 12.82 33.54
CA ARG A 376 1.43 13.68 32.42
C ARG A 376 0.31 13.92 31.41
N SER A 377 -0.94 13.58 31.74
CA SER A 377 -2.09 13.96 30.91
C SER A 377 -2.37 15.47 30.96
N ALA A 378 -2.09 16.14 32.09
CA ALA A 378 -2.43 17.55 32.30
C ALA A 378 -1.80 18.53 31.27
N PRO A 379 -0.50 18.45 30.90
CA PRO A 379 0.05 19.30 29.84
C PRO A 379 -0.55 19.04 28.45
N ILE A 380 -0.98 17.81 28.16
CA ILE A 380 -1.65 17.46 26.90
C ILE A 380 -3.08 18.03 26.92
N SER A 381 -3.81 17.85 28.03
CA SER A 381 -5.14 18.42 28.24
C SER A 381 -5.12 19.94 28.09
N GLU A 382 -4.21 20.64 28.76
CA GLU A 382 -4.11 22.10 28.70
C GLU A 382 -3.85 22.60 27.27
N MET A 383 -2.97 21.93 26.52
CA MET A 383 -2.68 22.34 25.13
C MET A 383 -3.82 22.01 24.17
N LEU A 384 -4.54 20.89 24.37
CA LEU A 384 -5.71 20.56 23.57
C LEU A 384 -6.89 21.50 23.88
N GLU A 385 -7.10 21.87 25.15
CA GLU A 385 -8.07 22.90 25.55
C GLU A 385 -7.73 24.27 24.95
N ARG A 386 -6.51 24.79 25.15
CA ARG A 386 -6.06 26.06 24.56
C ARG A 386 -6.12 26.06 23.04
N GLY A 387 -5.77 24.95 22.41
CA GLY A 387 -5.88 24.80 20.96
C GLY A 387 -7.34 24.88 20.50
N CYS A 388 -8.26 24.24 21.23
CA CYS A 388 -9.69 24.27 20.94
C CYS A 388 -10.36 25.64 21.24
N GLU A 389 -9.89 26.35 22.26
CA GLU A 389 -10.27 27.74 22.56
C GLU A 389 -9.76 28.71 21.49
N ALA A 390 -8.61 28.43 20.88
CA ALA A 390 -8.07 29.13 19.71
C ALA A 390 -8.68 28.64 18.37
N ASP A 391 -9.86 28.01 18.40
CA ASP A 391 -10.61 27.45 17.28
C ASP A 391 -9.83 26.45 16.38
N ASN A 392 -8.73 25.84 16.86
CA ASN A 392 -8.09 24.75 16.16
C ASN A 392 -8.94 23.48 16.27
N LEU A 393 -9.62 23.14 15.17
CA LEU A 393 -10.56 22.03 15.11
C LEU A 393 -9.94 20.63 15.35
N ASP A 394 -8.61 20.44 15.19
CA ASP A 394 -7.95 19.16 15.51
C ASP A 394 -7.70 19.06 17.01
N ALA A 395 -7.28 20.15 17.63
CA ALA A 395 -7.13 20.22 19.08
C ALA A 395 -8.49 19.95 19.76
N CYS A 396 -9.59 20.53 19.24
CA CYS A 396 -10.94 20.17 19.66
C CYS A 396 -11.29 18.70 19.42
N PHE A 397 -10.99 18.13 18.24
CA PHE A 397 -11.35 16.74 17.93
C PHE A 397 -10.56 15.74 18.77
N LYS A 398 -9.24 15.94 18.90
CA LYS A 398 -8.38 15.14 19.77
C LYS A 398 -8.72 15.31 21.26
N LEU A 399 -9.23 16.47 21.67
CA LEU A 399 -9.80 16.66 23.02
C LEU A 399 -11.07 15.82 23.20
N ALA A 400 -12.00 15.84 22.24
CA ALA A 400 -13.24 15.08 22.29
C ALA A 400 -13.00 13.56 22.37
N ASP A 401 -12.14 13.02 21.51
CA ASP A 401 -11.78 11.59 21.48
C ASP A 401 -11.02 11.17 22.76
N ALA A 402 -10.09 12.00 23.26
CA ALA A 402 -9.38 11.74 24.51
C ALA A 402 -10.29 11.81 25.76
N LEU A 403 -11.39 12.58 25.71
CA LEU A 403 -12.43 12.61 26.75
C LEU A 403 -13.44 11.45 26.62
N GLU A 404 -13.71 10.95 25.40
CA GLU A 404 -14.53 9.72 25.16
C GLU A 404 -13.80 8.50 25.72
N LEU A 405 -12.51 8.37 25.41
CA LEU A 405 -11.66 7.23 25.75
C LEU A 405 -11.03 7.30 27.16
N GLY A 406 -11.12 8.45 27.84
CA GLY A 406 -10.56 8.66 29.18
C GLY A 406 -9.03 8.82 29.22
N GLU A 407 -8.37 9.05 28.08
CA GLU A 407 -6.92 9.22 27.96
C GLU A 407 -6.37 10.38 28.82
N LEU A 408 -7.22 11.33 29.21
CA LEU A 408 -6.84 12.46 30.05
C LEU A 408 -6.88 12.17 31.56
N GLY A 409 -7.27 10.94 31.96
CA GLY A 409 -7.29 10.44 33.33
C GLY A 409 -8.70 10.22 33.90
N THR A 410 -9.71 10.81 33.28
CA THR A 410 -11.14 10.55 33.51
C THR A 410 -11.90 10.62 32.20
N THR A 411 -12.95 9.81 32.04
CA THR A 411 -13.90 9.96 30.93
C THR A 411 -14.82 11.16 31.18
N ASN A 412 -15.19 11.86 30.12
CA ASN A 412 -16.22 12.90 30.15
C ASN A 412 -17.02 12.87 28.85
N VAL A 413 -17.95 11.90 28.78
CA VAL A 413 -18.75 11.62 27.58
C VAL A 413 -19.68 12.78 27.23
N GLU A 414 -20.19 13.51 28.21
CA GLU A 414 -21.03 14.71 27.98
C GLU A 414 -20.22 15.82 27.29
N ARG A 415 -19.06 16.20 27.82
CA ARG A 415 -18.18 17.21 27.18
C ARG A 415 -17.61 16.73 25.85
N SER A 416 -17.37 15.43 25.70
CA SER A 416 -16.97 14.81 24.44
C SER A 416 -18.08 14.93 23.38
N ALA A 417 -19.32 14.60 23.72
CA ALA A 417 -20.49 14.75 22.86
C ALA A 417 -20.72 16.23 22.47
N ASP A 418 -20.63 17.16 23.42
CA ASP A 418 -20.72 18.61 23.14
C ASP A 418 -19.63 19.09 22.17
N LEU A 419 -18.39 18.61 22.33
CA LEU A 419 -17.30 18.93 21.40
C LEU A 419 -17.55 18.30 20.01
N PHE A 420 -18.01 17.05 19.93
CA PHE A 420 -18.35 16.42 18.66
C PHE A 420 -19.56 17.09 17.98
N ASN A 421 -20.56 17.54 18.73
CA ASN A 421 -21.68 18.35 18.24
C ASN A 421 -21.19 19.70 17.69
N ARG A 422 -20.42 20.47 18.48
CA ARG A 422 -19.82 21.74 18.04
C ARG A 422 -18.93 21.56 16.79
N LEU A 423 -18.19 20.46 16.72
CA LEU A 423 -17.36 20.14 15.55
C LEU A 423 -18.20 19.71 14.34
N CYS A 424 -19.31 19.01 14.55
CA CYS A 424 -20.27 18.67 13.50
C CYS A 424 -20.94 19.93 12.94
N ASP A 425 -21.38 20.84 13.81
CA ASP A 425 -21.92 22.16 13.44
C ASP A 425 -20.87 23.01 12.70
N ALA A 426 -19.59 22.87 13.05
CA ALA A 426 -18.45 23.45 12.34
C ALA A 426 -18.05 22.69 11.04
N GLY A 427 -18.81 21.67 10.63
CA GLY A 427 -18.66 20.96 9.36
C GLY A 427 -17.77 19.72 9.38
N SER A 428 -17.30 19.25 10.55
CA SER A 428 -16.52 18.01 10.66
C SER A 428 -17.43 16.78 10.57
N LEU A 429 -17.45 16.14 9.40
CA LEU A 429 -18.25 14.93 9.15
C LEU A 429 -17.82 13.73 10.02
N GLU A 430 -16.55 13.63 10.41
CA GLU A 430 -16.10 12.60 11.37
C GLU A 430 -16.67 12.87 12.76
N ALA A 431 -16.75 14.15 13.16
CA ALA A 431 -17.40 14.55 14.40
C ALA A 431 -18.91 14.34 14.34
N CYS A 432 -19.57 14.50 13.17
CA CYS A 432 -20.97 14.15 12.99
C CYS A 432 -21.25 12.64 13.16
N ASP A 433 -20.37 11.76 12.63
CA ASP A 433 -20.49 10.31 12.81
C ASP A 433 -20.36 9.94 14.30
N ARG A 434 -19.41 10.56 15.02
CA ARG A 434 -19.27 10.42 16.49
C ARG A 434 -20.47 11.00 17.25
N ALA A 435 -20.92 12.20 16.90
CA ALA A 435 -22.07 12.88 17.49
C ALA A 435 -23.38 12.08 17.33
N SER A 436 -23.54 11.39 16.19
CA SER A 436 -24.73 10.58 15.91
C SER A 436 -24.96 9.46 16.95
N LYS A 437 -23.90 8.97 17.61
CA LYS A 437 -24.01 8.01 18.72
C LYS A 437 -24.79 8.55 19.92
N TYR A 438 -24.86 9.88 20.08
CA TYR A 438 -25.52 10.57 21.19
C TYR A 438 -26.85 11.22 20.76
N ALA A 439 -27.25 11.06 19.49
CA ALA A 439 -28.48 11.66 18.95
C ALA A 439 -29.73 10.96 19.52
N GLY A 440 -30.54 11.71 20.26
CA GLY A 440 -31.78 11.23 20.89
C GLY A 440 -31.69 10.96 22.39
N SER A 441 -30.51 11.09 23.00
CA SER A 441 -30.35 11.07 24.46
C SER A 441 -30.58 12.46 25.05
N ALA A 442 -31.40 12.56 26.09
CA ALA A 442 -31.50 13.79 26.89
C ALA A 442 -30.27 13.93 27.81
N PRO A 443 -29.85 15.15 28.20
CA PRO A 443 -28.79 15.34 29.18
C PRO A 443 -29.17 14.68 30.51
N GLY A 444 -28.48 13.58 30.85
CA GLY A 444 -28.76 12.75 32.03
C GLY A 444 -29.23 11.31 31.74
N ASP A 445 -29.72 11.00 30.53
CA ASP A 445 -30.23 9.68 30.13
C ASP A 445 -29.26 8.91 29.20
N LEU A 446 -27.96 9.18 29.29
CA LEU A 446 -26.95 8.46 28.49
C LEU A 446 -26.83 7.00 28.96
N PRO A 447 -26.91 6.00 28.06
CA PRO A 447 -26.84 4.60 28.44
C PRO A 447 -25.45 4.24 29.00
N ALA A 448 -25.44 3.39 30.02
CA ALA A 448 -24.21 2.82 30.57
C ALA A 448 -23.43 2.04 29.48
N PRO A 449 -22.07 1.99 29.55
CA PRO A 449 -21.26 1.30 28.55
C PRO A 449 -21.69 -0.16 28.40
N MET A 450 -21.99 -0.58 27.17
CA MET A 450 -22.44 -1.95 26.90
C MET A 450 -21.31 -2.96 27.15
N PRO A 451 -21.59 -4.13 27.75
CA PRO A 451 -20.65 -5.25 27.79
C PRO A 451 -20.34 -5.78 26.39
N GLU A 452 -19.13 -6.31 26.21
CA GLU A 452 -18.66 -6.90 24.95
C GLU A 452 -19.60 -8.02 24.46
N MET A 453 -20.04 -7.95 23.20
CA MET A 453 -20.94 -8.94 22.60
C MET A 453 -20.21 -9.78 21.55
N GLN A 454 -20.31 -11.11 21.69
CA GLN A 454 -19.62 -12.08 20.84
C GLN A 454 -20.14 -12.08 19.39
N THR A 455 -19.22 -12.18 18.44
CA THR A 455 -19.51 -12.19 17.00
C THR A 455 -20.12 -13.52 16.53
N SER A 456 -21.32 -13.49 15.95
CA SER A 456 -21.85 -14.57 15.11
C SER A 456 -21.66 -14.25 13.62
N ARG A 457 -21.36 -15.29 12.82
CA ARG A 457 -20.97 -15.15 11.41
C ARG A 457 -22.15 -14.78 10.51
N TRP A 458 -21.90 -13.88 9.56
CA TRP A 458 -22.66 -13.74 8.32
C TRP A 458 -21.78 -14.13 7.14
N SER A 459 -22.30 -14.96 6.24
CA SER A 459 -21.61 -15.46 5.04
C SER A 459 -22.23 -14.84 3.78
N PHE A 460 -21.42 -14.17 2.96
CA PHE A 460 -21.78 -13.73 1.62
C PHE A 460 -20.56 -13.88 0.71
N GLU A 461 -20.57 -14.89 -0.15
CA GLU A 461 -19.60 -15.10 -1.23
C GLU A 461 -20.16 -16.10 -2.24
N THR A 462 -20.64 -15.60 -3.38
CA THR A 462 -20.73 -16.36 -4.63
C THR A 462 -19.50 -16.02 -5.46
N GLU A 463 -18.38 -16.64 -5.09
CA GLU A 463 -17.18 -16.64 -5.91
C GLU A 463 -17.45 -17.51 -7.13
N ILE A 464 -17.32 -16.95 -8.34
CA ILE A 464 -17.17 -17.82 -9.51
C ILE A 464 -15.77 -18.38 -9.42
N CYS A 465 -15.66 -19.68 -9.21
CA CYS A 465 -14.40 -20.40 -9.32
C CYS A 465 -14.43 -21.27 -10.57
N LEU A 466 -13.31 -21.34 -11.28
CA LEU A 466 -13.17 -22.22 -12.42
C LEU A 466 -12.58 -23.54 -11.94
N THR A 467 -13.40 -24.60 -11.98
CA THR A 467 -12.96 -25.96 -11.70
C THR A 467 -12.72 -26.69 -13.00
N GLN A 468 -11.51 -27.19 -13.20
CA GLN A 468 -11.13 -27.97 -14.37
C GLN A 468 -10.26 -29.16 -13.99
N ASN A 469 -10.57 -30.26 -14.66
CA ASN A 469 -9.82 -31.50 -14.68
C ASN A 469 -8.69 -31.39 -15.70
N GLU A 470 -7.43 -31.44 -15.25
CA GLU A 470 -6.29 -31.76 -16.12
C GLU A 470 -5.89 -33.23 -15.96
N ILE A 471 -5.56 -33.87 -17.08
CA ILE A 471 -5.06 -35.24 -17.08
C ILE A 471 -3.53 -35.16 -17.10
N PHE A 472 -2.91 -35.50 -15.97
CA PHE A 472 -1.46 -35.54 -15.82
C PHE A 472 -1.02 -36.99 -15.58
N ARG A 473 -0.21 -37.51 -16.50
CA ARG A 473 0.28 -38.91 -16.53
C ARG A 473 -0.80 -39.97 -16.26
N GLY A 474 -1.99 -39.78 -16.83
CA GLY A 474 -3.11 -40.73 -16.74
C GLY A 474 -3.96 -40.63 -15.46
N LYS A 475 -3.59 -39.77 -14.49
CA LYS A 475 -4.44 -39.41 -13.36
C LYS A 475 -5.09 -38.05 -13.63
N THR A 476 -6.36 -37.92 -13.25
CA THR A 476 -7.10 -36.66 -13.33
C THR A 476 -6.89 -35.85 -12.06
N TYR A 477 -6.49 -34.60 -12.21
CA TYR A 477 -6.37 -33.62 -11.13
C TYR A 477 -7.43 -32.55 -11.37
N SER A 478 -8.42 -32.50 -10.49
CA SER A 478 -9.36 -31.38 -10.41
C SER A 478 -8.75 -30.32 -9.50
N HIS A 479 -8.68 -29.07 -9.96
CA HIS A 479 -8.37 -27.95 -9.08
C HIS A 479 -9.32 -26.80 -9.35
N GLU A 480 -9.87 -26.26 -8.27
CA GLU A 480 -10.76 -25.10 -8.27
C GLU A 480 -9.91 -23.84 -8.13
N ASN A 481 -9.85 -23.06 -9.20
CA ASN A 481 -9.20 -21.76 -9.20
C ASN A 481 -10.25 -20.66 -9.16
N CYS A 482 -10.45 -20.10 -7.97
CA CYS A 482 -11.11 -18.82 -7.81
C CYS A 482 -10.16 -17.69 -8.27
N PRO A 483 -10.66 -16.59 -8.87
CA PRO A 483 -9.93 -15.33 -8.91
C PRO A 483 -9.54 -14.97 -7.49
N ARG A 484 -8.33 -14.46 -7.26
CA ARG A 484 -7.92 -14.19 -5.87
C ARG A 484 -8.81 -13.13 -5.21
N THR A 485 -9.40 -13.54 -4.10
CA THR A 485 -10.19 -12.73 -3.17
C THR A 485 -9.79 -13.06 -1.72
N GLU A 486 -9.93 -12.05 -0.83
CA GLU A 486 -9.87 -12.03 0.65
C GLU A 486 -9.23 -10.71 1.18
N LYS A 487 -9.91 -9.77 1.85
CA LYS A 487 -11.34 -9.42 1.88
C LYS A 487 -11.51 -7.94 2.28
N GLY A 488 -12.43 -7.22 1.65
CA GLY A 488 -12.75 -5.81 1.93
C GLY A 488 -13.83 -5.26 1.00
N ILE A 489 -15.09 -5.54 1.34
CA ILE A 489 -16.34 -5.14 0.66
C ILE A 489 -16.29 -5.25 -0.87
N ARG A 490 -16.40 -6.51 -1.35
CA ARG A 490 -16.33 -6.92 -2.77
C ARG A 490 -15.01 -6.59 -3.48
N SER A 491 -14.09 -5.86 -2.84
CA SER A 491 -12.65 -5.92 -3.05
C SER A 491 -11.98 -6.71 -1.93
N ASN A 492 -10.65 -6.75 -1.90
CA ASN A 492 -9.84 -7.57 -1.01
C ASN A 492 -8.77 -6.73 -0.35
N ARG A 493 -8.30 -7.12 0.84
CA ARG A 493 -7.10 -6.50 1.39
C ARG A 493 -5.91 -6.98 0.56
N ALA A 494 -5.17 -6.04 -0.03
CA ALA A 494 -3.92 -6.39 -0.69
C ALA A 494 -2.95 -7.02 0.33
N LEU A 495 -2.02 -7.84 -0.15
CA LEU A 495 -0.87 -8.22 0.68
C LEU A 495 0.04 -7.00 0.87
N ARG A 496 0.76 -6.95 2.00
CA ARG A 496 1.84 -5.99 2.20
C ARG A 496 2.87 -6.19 1.07
N ASP A 497 3.34 -5.10 0.49
CA ASP A 497 4.28 -5.07 -0.65
C ASP A 497 3.76 -5.64 -1.98
N GLU A 498 2.46 -5.91 -2.14
CA GLU A 498 1.89 -6.44 -3.40
C GLU A 498 1.82 -5.39 -4.53
N ALA A 499 1.68 -4.12 -4.18
CA ALA A 499 1.62 -2.99 -5.11
C ALA A 499 2.56 -1.85 -4.67
N PRO A 500 3.90 -2.04 -4.76
CA PRO A 500 4.90 -1.06 -4.33
C PRO A 500 4.92 0.24 -5.16
N TRP A 501 4.20 0.25 -6.29
CA TRP A 501 3.94 1.44 -7.11
C TRP A 501 2.69 2.21 -6.69
N GLN A 502 1.88 1.70 -5.77
CA GLN A 502 0.63 2.35 -5.40
C GLN A 502 0.91 3.71 -4.76
N ALA A 503 0.29 4.74 -5.32
CA ALA A 503 0.36 6.10 -4.81
C ALA A 503 -1.00 6.56 -4.30
N LEU A 504 -0.96 7.38 -3.26
CA LEU A 504 -2.14 7.98 -2.63
C LEU A 504 -2.05 9.49 -2.79
N LEU A 505 -2.96 10.08 -3.56
CA LEU A 505 -3.18 11.52 -3.51
C LEU A 505 -3.91 11.83 -2.21
N TRP A 506 -3.15 12.40 -1.28
CA TRP A 506 -3.56 12.66 0.09
C TRP A 506 -3.95 14.12 0.23
N ARG A 507 -5.17 14.38 0.70
CA ARG A 507 -5.63 15.74 0.99
C ARG A 507 -4.77 16.38 2.08
N PRO A 508 -4.64 17.72 2.07
CA PRO A 508 -4.23 18.42 3.27
C PRO A 508 -5.16 18.05 4.43
N GLU A 509 -4.74 18.41 5.64
CA GLU A 509 -5.58 18.25 6.82
C GLU A 509 -6.75 19.23 6.86
N ILE A 510 -6.56 20.40 6.23
CA ILE A 510 -7.57 21.42 6.01
C ILE A 510 -7.60 21.69 4.51
N LEU A 511 -8.75 21.45 3.87
CA LEU A 511 -9.01 21.78 2.48
C LEU A 511 -10.17 22.77 2.41
N ASN A 512 -9.97 23.92 1.77
CA ASN A 512 -10.99 24.97 1.62
C ASN A 512 -11.61 25.43 2.96
N GLY A 513 -10.83 25.41 4.05
CA GLY A 513 -11.31 25.73 5.40
C GLY A 513 -12.00 24.57 6.13
N ILE A 514 -12.26 23.44 5.47
CA ILE A 514 -12.84 22.23 6.07
C ILE A 514 -11.70 21.33 6.56
N ARG A 515 -11.70 21.00 7.85
CA ARG A 515 -10.81 19.99 8.42
C ARG A 515 -11.30 18.58 8.07
N LEU A 516 -10.38 17.72 7.65
CA LEU A 516 -10.67 16.41 7.10
C LEU A 516 -10.13 15.29 8.01
N GLY A 517 -11.03 14.38 8.40
CA GLY A 517 -10.71 13.14 9.09
C GLY A 517 -9.79 12.23 8.29
N VAL A 518 -9.10 11.28 8.93
CA VAL A 518 -8.00 10.54 8.29
C VAL A 518 -8.47 9.69 7.10
N THR A 519 -9.64 9.05 7.20
CA THR A 519 -10.31 8.37 6.06
C THR A 519 -10.65 9.35 4.93
N GLN A 520 -11.10 10.56 5.25
CA GLN A 520 -11.53 11.59 4.30
C GLN A 520 -10.35 12.20 3.52
N ARG A 521 -9.13 12.07 4.04
CA ARG A 521 -7.91 12.56 3.38
C ARG A 521 -7.43 11.67 2.23
N VAL A 522 -8.05 10.52 1.99
CA VAL A 522 -7.93 9.80 0.71
C VAL A 522 -8.64 10.63 -0.37
N ALA A 523 -7.88 11.35 -1.20
CA ALA A 523 -8.44 12.17 -2.28
C ALA A 523 -8.70 11.33 -3.54
N CYS A 524 -7.63 10.68 -4.00
CA CYS A 524 -7.55 9.91 -5.23
C CYS A 524 -6.40 8.89 -5.10
N GLY A 525 -6.41 7.87 -5.95
CA GLY A 525 -5.27 7.02 -6.21
C GLY A 525 -4.26 7.69 -7.17
N GLY A 526 -3.16 6.99 -7.33
CA GLY A 526 -2.10 7.30 -8.28
C GLY A 526 -1.24 6.07 -8.51
N THR A 527 -0.45 6.10 -9.57
CA THR A 527 0.52 5.05 -9.89
C THR A 527 1.91 5.64 -10.05
N LEU A 528 2.88 5.18 -9.26
CA LEU A 528 4.28 5.50 -9.44
C LEU A 528 4.80 4.86 -10.73
N ILE A 529 5.09 5.67 -11.75
CA ILE A 529 5.62 5.21 -13.04
C ILE A 529 7.12 5.47 -13.16
N LYS A 530 7.66 6.37 -12.33
CA LYS A 530 9.08 6.61 -12.13
C LYS A 530 9.25 7.40 -10.83
N THR A 531 10.37 7.26 -10.14
CA THR A 531 10.80 8.16 -9.07
C THR A 531 10.56 9.64 -9.43
N GLY A 532 9.73 10.32 -8.64
CA GLY A 532 9.31 11.73 -8.83
C GLY A 532 8.12 11.94 -9.77
N TRP A 533 7.53 10.88 -10.32
CA TRP A 533 6.43 10.91 -11.29
C TRP A 533 5.34 9.89 -10.97
N VAL A 534 4.18 10.40 -10.58
CA VAL A 534 2.94 9.65 -10.46
C VAL A 534 2.03 9.95 -11.65
N LEU A 535 1.41 8.90 -12.19
CA LEU A 535 0.29 8.98 -13.12
C LEU A 535 -1.01 8.93 -12.31
N THR A 536 -1.98 9.78 -12.62
CA THR A 536 -3.29 9.85 -11.94
C THR A 536 -4.36 10.36 -12.91
N ALA A 537 -5.60 10.55 -12.49
CA ALA A 537 -6.65 11.14 -13.31
C ALA A 537 -6.45 12.66 -13.46
N ALA A 538 -6.93 13.24 -14.55
CA ALA A 538 -6.89 14.69 -14.74
C ALA A 538 -7.93 15.43 -13.89
N HIS A 539 -9.09 14.83 -13.62
CA HIS A 539 -10.07 15.39 -12.68
C HIS A 539 -9.50 15.44 -11.25
N CYS A 540 -8.70 14.46 -10.84
CA CYS A 540 -7.97 14.46 -9.56
C CYS A 540 -6.94 15.61 -9.43
N LEU A 541 -6.70 16.41 -10.47
CA LEU A 541 -5.89 17.63 -10.35
C LEU A 541 -6.63 18.79 -9.66
N THR A 542 -7.95 18.68 -9.49
CA THR A 542 -8.80 19.67 -8.83
C THR A 542 -9.74 18.97 -7.86
N ASP A 543 -9.57 19.21 -6.56
CA ASP A 543 -10.32 18.60 -5.48
C ASP A 543 -11.18 19.68 -4.81
N ASN A 544 -12.49 19.61 -4.98
CA ASN A 544 -13.45 20.66 -4.59
C ASN A 544 -13.01 22.06 -5.05
N GLU A 545 -12.89 22.27 -6.37
CA GLU A 545 -12.41 23.51 -7.02
C GLU A 545 -10.95 23.90 -6.71
N THR A 546 -10.29 23.26 -5.75
CA THR A 546 -8.90 23.56 -5.37
C THR A 546 -7.91 22.70 -6.15
N ASN A 547 -7.02 23.37 -6.89
CA ASN A 547 -5.95 22.72 -7.63
C ASN A 547 -4.99 22.00 -6.66
N VAL A 548 -4.80 20.69 -6.82
CA VAL A 548 -4.06 19.85 -5.85
C VAL A 548 -2.58 20.22 -5.73
N ARG A 549 -2.02 20.94 -6.70
CA ARG A 549 -0.66 21.51 -6.61
C ARG A 549 -0.56 22.61 -5.55
N THR A 550 -1.61 23.42 -5.42
CA THR A 550 -1.65 24.59 -4.52
C THR A 550 -2.51 24.36 -3.29
N GLY A 551 -3.37 23.33 -3.30
CA GLY A 551 -4.27 22.95 -2.20
C GLY A 551 -3.61 22.26 -1.01
N GLY A 552 -2.28 22.08 -1.01
CA GLY A 552 -1.58 21.38 0.06
C GLY A 552 -1.67 19.85 0.00
N HIS A 553 -2.21 19.29 -1.09
CA HIS A 553 -2.21 17.84 -1.33
C HIS A 553 -0.80 17.30 -1.48
N ARG A 554 -0.65 16.02 -1.15
CA ARG A 554 0.63 15.31 -1.17
C ARG A 554 0.46 13.95 -1.81
N ILE A 555 1.52 13.41 -2.38
CA ILE A 555 1.60 12.00 -2.80
C ILE A 555 2.13 11.19 -1.62
N ARG A 556 1.45 10.13 -1.17
CA ARG A 556 2.04 9.13 -0.26
C ARG A 556 2.39 7.85 -1.04
N LEU A 557 3.55 7.27 -0.74
CA LEU A 557 4.03 5.97 -1.27
C LEU A 557 4.41 5.05 -0.11
N GLY A 558 4.43 3.73 -0.33
CA GLY A 558 4.79 2.75 0.70
C GLY A 558 3.80 2.72 1.88
N VAL A 559 2.56 3.14 1.64
CA VAL A 559 1.46 3.08 2.62
C VAL A 559 0.77 1.73 2.47
N PHE A 560 0.45 1.08 3.58
CA PHE A 560 -0.46 -0.06 3.62
C PHE A 560 -1.75 0.34 4.33
N ASN A 561 -1.66 0.92 5.53
CA ASN A 561 -2.75 1.48 6.30
C ASN A 561 -2.64 3.03 6.31
N PRO A 562 -3.54 3.76 5.62
CA PRO A 562 -3.48 5.22 5.55
C PRO A 562 -3.93 5.91 6.84
N GLN A 563 -4.57 5.19 7.78
CA GLN A 563 -5.02 5.70 9.08
C GLN A 563 -3.87 5.94 10.06
N VAL A 564 -2.71 5.31 9.82
CA VAL A 564 -1.48 5.57 10.57
C VAL A 564 -0.49 6.38 9.72
N ASP A 565 0.46 7.02 10.39
CA ASP A 565 1.58 7.73 9.75
C ASP A 565 2.61 6.69 9.24
N GLU A 566 2.22 5.92 8.23
CA GLU A 566 3.04 4.94 7.49
C GLU A 566 3.44 5.50 6.12
N GLY A 567 4.47 4.88 5.52
CA GLY A 567 4.97 5.22 4.20
C GLY A 567 5.74 6.53 4.21
N ILE A 568 5.72 7.24 3.08
CA ILE A 568 6.44 8.50 2.92
C ILE A 568 5.58 9.45 2.08
N SER A 569 5.46 10.71 2.52
CA SER A 569 4.59 11.73 1.92
C SER A 569 5.37 12.87 1.25
N TYR A 570 5.05 13.23 0.00
CA TYR A 570 5.77 14.18 -0.86
C TYR A 570 4.88 15.34 -1.34
N PRO A 571 5.39 16.57 -1.48
CA PRO A 571 4.64 17.67 -2.08
C PRO A 571 4.54 17.53 -3.60
N ILE A 572 3.54 18.18 -4.18
CA ILE A 572 3.31 18.20 -5.62
C ILE A 572 4.02 19.41 -6.24
N LEU A 573 5.07 19.17 -7.02
CA LEU A 573 5.82 20.23 -7.72
C LEU A 573 5.04 20.78 -8.91
N ARG A 574 4.42 19.89 -9.69
CA ARG A 574 3.77 20.21 -10.96
C ARG A 574 2.70 19.18 -11.29
N THR A 575 1.57 19.67 -11.77
CA THR A 575 0.50 18.89 -12.38
C THR A 575 0.51 19.13 -13.89
N ILE A 576 0.30 18.09 -14.68
CA ILE A 576 0.25 18.16 -16.15
C ILE A 576 -0.94 17.30 -16.60
N PRO A 577 -2.12 17.88 -16.86
CA PRO A 577 -3.20 17.15 -17.53
C PRO A 577 -2.81 16.82 -18.98
N HIS A 578 -3.42 15.78 -19.53
CA HIS A 578 -3.35 15.54 -20.97
C HIS A 578 -3.95 16.75 -21.73
N PRO A 579 -3.34 17.24 -22.83
CA PRO A 579 -3.82 18.44 -23.53
C PRO A 579 -5.17 18.25 -24.25
N GLN A 580 -5.68 17.02 -24.30
CA GLN A 580 -7.00 16.68 -24.82
C GLN A 580 -7.96 16.23 -23.69
N TYR A 581 -7.63 16.51 -22.43
CA TYR A 581 -8.53 16.26 -21.31
C TYR A 581 -9.71 17.23 -21.37
N ASP A 582 -10.94 16.69 -21.38
CA ASP A 582 -12.17 17.47 -21.31
C ASP A 582 -13.14 16.88 -20.27
N ALA A 583 -13.48 17.68 -19.26
CA ALA A 583 -14.43 17.32 -18.21
C ALA A 583 -15.90 17.48 -18.65
N SER A 584 -16.15 18.32 -19.67
CA SER A 584 -17.49 18.57 -20.23
C SER A 584 -17.84 17.57 -21.33
N GLU A 585 -16.84 17.14 -22.11
CA GLU A 585 -16.92 15.98 -23.01
C GLU A 585 -16.47 14.71 -22.29
N ASN A 586 -17.26 14.25 -21.32
CA ASN A 586 -17.28 12.84 -20.91
C ASN A 586 -15.95 12.27 -20.33
N TYR A 587 -15.13 13.09 -19.67
CA TYR A 587 -13.83 12.68 -19.10
C TYR A 587 -12.88 12.05 -20.14
N VAL A 588 -12.96 12.50 -21.40
CA VAL A 588 -12.04 12.05 -22.46
C VAL A 588 -10.60 12.44 -22.10
N PHE A 589 -9.65 11.50 -22.25
CA PHE A 589 -8.25 11.65 -21.83
C PHE A 589 -8.07 12.15 -20.39
N ASP A 590 -8.91 11.69 -19.47
CA ASP A 590 -8.81 11.94 -18.03
C ASP A 590 -7.59 11.21 -17.43
N ILE A 591 -6.42 11.81 -17.67
CA ILE A 591 -5.12 11.36 -17.20
C ILE A 591 -4.18 12.54 -17.04
N ALA A 592 -3.39 12.50 -15.98
CA ALA A 592 -2.43 13.53 -15.62
C ALA A 592 -1.14 12.93 -15.09
N LEU A 593 -0.06 13.70 -15.26
CA LEU A 593 1.19 13.49 -14.55
C LEU A 593 1.25 14.43 -13.35
N ILE A 594 1.41 13.85 -12.18
CA ILE A 594 1.89 14.54 -10.99
C ILE A 594 3.40 14.34 -10.92
N GLN A 595 4.14 15.42 -11.17
CA GLN A 595 5.51 15.50 -10.70
C GLN A 595 5.44 15.85 -9.22
N TYR A 596 5.67 14.86 -8.37
CA TYR A 596 5.90 15.10 -6.95
C TYR A 596 7.38 15.39 -6.74
N ASP A 597 7.75 16.01 -5.62
CA ASP A 597 9.16 16.17 -5.30
C ASP A 597 9.70 14.82 -4.79
N PRO A 598 10.58 14.11 -5.53
CA PRO A 598 11.23 12.90 -5.03
C PRO A 598 12.29 13.28 -3.99
N ARG A 599 12.03 14.30 -3.20
CA ARG A 599 13.02 14.93 -2.36
C ARG A 599 12.35 15.37 -1.06
N ALA A 600 11.38 16.28 -1.06
CA ALA A 600 10.64 16.70 0.15
C ALA A 600 9.69 15.63 0.75
N GLY A 601 10.17 14.40 0.89
CA GLY A 601 9.52 13.29 1.55
C GLY A 601 9.53 13.41 3.07
N ARG A 602 8.36 13.20 3.66
CA ARG A 602 8.18 13.03 5.10
C ARG A 602 7.91 11.56 5.37
N VAL A 603 8.90 10.85 5.91
CA VAL A 603 8.75 9.46 6.38
C VAL A 603 7.73 9.45 7.51
N GLY A 604 6.78 8.53 7.42
CA GLY A 604 5.76 8.30 8.43
C GLY A 604 6.35 7.73 9.71
N ARG A 605 5.79 8.13 10.85
CA ARG A 605 6.36 7.93 12.19
C ARG A 605 5.55 6.97 13.06
N SER A 606 4.86 6.01 12.43
CA SER A 606 4.12 4.93 13.10
C SER A 606 5.02 4.08 14.00
N SER A 607 4.56 3.78 15.22
CA SER A 607 5.24 2.91 16.19
C SER A 607 4.79 1.45 16.13
N ASP A 608 3.94 1.09 15.17
CA ASP A 608 3.40 -0.25 15.02
C ASP A 608 4.52 -1.25 14.69
N ALA A 609 4.58 -2.36 15.43
CA ALA A 609 5.74 -3.26 15.45
C ALA A 609 6.02 -3.89 14.07
N ASP A 610 4.99 -4.13 13.27
CA ASP A 610 5.15 -4.59 11.88
C ASP A 610 5.63 -3.48 10.94
N SER A 611 5.18 -2.24 11.13
CA SER A 611 5.59 -1.08 10.32
C SER A 611 7.04 -0.65 10.58
N VAL A 612 7.52 -0.84 11.82
CA VAL A 612 8.90 -0.54 12.22
C VAL A 612 9.88 -1.64 11.79
N ARG A 613 9.44 -2.91 11.78
CA ARG A 613 10.27 -4.06 11.38
C ARG A 613 10.35 -4.28 9.86
N ARG A 614 9.35 -3.83 9.10
CA ARG A 614 9.26 -3.99 7.64
C ARG A 614 8.87 -2.66 6.99
N ARG A 615 9.84 -1.92 6.46
CA ARG A 615 9.55 -0.78 5.56
C ARG A 615 9.01 -1.32 4.25
N ASN A 616 7.78 -0.93 3.89
CA ASN A 616 7.15 -1.37 2.65
C ASN A 616 8.00 -0.99 1.44
N ALA A 617 8.06 -1.88 0.45
CA ALA A 617 8.76 -1.65 -0.81
C ALA A 617 8.10 -0.50 -1.59
N ILE A 618 8.94 0.35 -2.20
CA ILE A 618 8.51 1.40 -3.13
C ILE A 618 9.26 1.18 -4.44
N SER A 619 8.55 0.91 -5.52
CA SER A 619 9.14 0.71 -6.85
C SER A 619 8.16 1.08 -7.96
N PRO A 620 8.62 1.63 -9.09
CA PRO A 620 7.74 2.05 -10.18
C PRO A 620 7.17 0.85 -10.95
N VAL A 621 5.91 0.98 -11.38
CA VAL A 621 5.27 0.04 -12.30
C VAL A 621 5.87 0.16 -13.71
N THR A 622 5.80 -0.91 -14.49
CA THR A 622 6.08 -0.86 -15.94
C THR A 622 4.89 -0.22 -16.66
N LEU A 623 5.13 0.70 -17.58
CA LEU A 623 4.08 1.09 -18.53
C LEU A 623 3.89 -0.01 -19.58
N ASP A 624 2.72 -0.12 -20.19
CA ASP A 624 2.51 -1.04 -21.31
C ASP A 624 3.52 -0.79 -22.45
N PRO A 625 4.44 -1.73 -22.76
CA PRO A 625 5.38 -1.54 -23.85
C PRO A 625 4.68 -1.53 -25.22
N LEU A 626 3.53 -2.20 -25.34
CA LEU A 626 2.81 -2.44 -26.60
C LEU A 626 1.99 -1.22 -27.05
N GLU A 627 1.97 -0.93 -28.34
CA GLU A 627 1.14 0.14 -28.92
C GLU A 627 -0.34 -0.26 -28.95
N VAL A 628 -1.23 0.71 -29.17
CA VAL A 628 -2.68 0.49 -29.22
C VAL A 628 -3.03 -0.55 -30.28
N GLY A 629 -3.79 -1.57 -29.89
CA GLY A 629 -4.17 -2.70 -30.76
C GLY A 629 -3.16 -3.85 -30.82
N GLN A 630 -1.92 -3.68 -30.32
CA GLN A 630 -0.95 -4.78 -30.23
C GLN A 630 -1.21 -5.67 -29.00
N ARG A 631 -1.59 -5.08 -27.85
CA ARG A 631 -2.10 -5.86 -26.73
C ARG A 631 -3.53 -6.29 -27.03
N LYS A 632 -3.77 -7.59 -27.10
CA LYS A 632 -5.09 -8.20 -27.26
C LYS A 632 -5.88 -8.03 -25.96
N ILE A 633 -6.68 -6.97 -25.87
CA ILE A 633 -7.57 -6.71 -24.73
C ILE A 633 -8.97 -7.23 -25.10
N VAL A 634 -9.40 -8.34 -24.50
CA VAL A 634 -10.71 -8.97 -24.80
C VAL A 634 -11.73 -8.72 -23.68
N THR A 635 -13.02 -8.84 -23.99
CA THR A 635 -14.05 -8.84 -22.94
C THR A 635 -13.96 -10.09 -22.08
N GLY A 636 -14.12 -9.97 -20.77
CA GLY A 636 -13.97 -11.08 -19.81
C GLY A 636 -12.53 -11.32 -19.34
N MET A 637 -11.52 -10.82 -20.08
CA MET A 637 -10.15 -10.70 -19.59
C MET A 637 -10.15 -9.94 -18.25
N PRO A 638 -9.44 -10.40 -17.23
CA PRO A 638 -9.49 -9.75 -15.95
C PRO A 638 -8.33 -8.78 -15.78
N ALA A 639 -8.47 -7.84 -14.86
CA ALA A 639 -7.47 -6.84 -14.54
C ALA A 639 -7.63 -6.40 -13.07
N TYR A 640 -6.53 -5.97 -12.45
CA TYR A 640 -6.54 -5.53 -11.06
C TYR A 640 -6.45 -4.01 -10.95
N SER A 641 -7.14 -3.47 -9.94
CA SER A 641 -6.90 -2.12 -9.46
C SER A 641 -6.67 -2.10 -7.96
N TYR A 642 -5.88 -1.12 -7.53
CA TYR A 642 -5.44 -0.97 -6.14
C TYR A 642 -5.84 0.42 -5.63
N GLY A 643 -6.27 0.49 -4.37
CA GLY A 643 -6.80 1.75 -3.83
C GLY A 643 -7.22 1.71 -2.36
N TRP A 644 -7.65 2.86 -1.87
CA TRP A 644 -8.19 3.04 -0.51
C TRP A 644 -9.55 3.75 -0.55
N GLY A 645 -10.19 3.83 -1.73
CA GLY A 645 -11.48 4.46 -1.90
C GLY A 645 -12.58 3.80 -1.08
N TRP A 646 -13.79 4.35 -1.17
CA TRP A 646 -14.89 3.85 -0.34
C TRP A 646 -15.25 2.43 -0.74
N THR A 647 -15.27 1.58 0.27
CA THR A 647 -15.62 0.17 0.13
C THR A 647 -17.14 -0.03 0.21
N GLU A 648 -17.88 0.90 0.83
CA GLU A 648 -19.33 0.83 1.07
C GLU A 648 -20.12 1.85 0.21
N THR A 649 -21.34 1.50 -0.18
CA THR A 649 -22.22 2.34 -1.04
C THR A 649 -22.76 3.60 -0.37
N GLU A 650 -23.03 3.53 0.94
CA GLU A 650 -23.85 4.52 1.66
C GLU A 650 -23.12 5.23 2.79
N LYS A 651 -21.86 4.84 3.08
CA LYS A 651 -21.05 5.41 4.16
C LYS A 651 -19.66 5.72 3.64
N SER A 652 -19.28 7.00 3.75
CA SER A 652 -18.11 7.64 3.13
C SER A 652 -16.74 7.19 3.67
N LYS A 653 -16.57 5.90 3.94
CA LYS A 653 -15.42 5.34 4.66
C LYS A 653 -14.47 4.66 3.67
N SER A 654 -13.43 5.41 3.32
CA SER A 654 -12.19 4.93 2.71
C SER A 654 -11.60 3.77 3.55
N SER A 655 -11.03 2.75 2.90
CA SER A 655 -10.53 1.58 3.61
C SER A 655 -9.35 1.89 4.55
N ASN A 656 -9.32 1.20 5.69
CA ASN A 656 -8.21 1.24 6.64
C ASN A 656 -6.95 0.52 6.15
N TYR A 657 -7.03 -0.22 5.05
CA TYR A 657 -5.89 -0.94 4.46
C TYR A 657 -5.95 -0.85 2.94
N LEU A 658 -4.81 -0.99 2.26
CA LEU A 658 -4.76 -1.05 0.81
C LEU A 658 -5.65 -2.19 0.31
N GLN A 659 -6.56 -1.86 -0.61
CA GLN A 659 -7.40 -2.83 -1.28
C GLN A 659 -6.85 -3.19 -2.66
N ILE A 660 -7.17 -4.40 -3.08
CA ILE A 660 -7.06 -4.91 -4.45
C ILE A 660 -8.46 -5.36 -4.88
N VAL A 661 -8.93 -4.88 -6.03
CA VAL A 661 -10.12 -5.40 -6.69
C VAL A 661 -9.74 -6.17 -7.95
N THR A 662 -10.37 -7.33 -8.14
CA THR A 662 -10.30 -8.11 -9.38
C THR A 662 -11.56 -7.81 -10.19
N MET A 663 -11.41 -7.31 -11.41
CA MET A 663 -12.53 -6.94 -12.30
C MET A 663 -12.30 -7.50 -13.70
N GLU A 664 -13.33 -7.51 -14.54
CA GLU A 664 -13.24 -7.98 -15.93
C GLU A 664 -13.40 -6.83 -16.92
N MET A 665 -12.50 -6.78 -17.91
CA MET A 665 -12.58 -5.93 -19.09
C MET A 665 -13.94 -6.13 -19.79
N LYS A 666 -14.58 -5.04 -20.20
CA LYS A 666 -15.86 -5.01 -20.92
C LYS A 666 -15.67 -4.44 -22.33
N SER A 667 -16.58 -4.75 -23.25
CA SER A 667 -16.49 -4.27 -24.63
C SER A 667 -16.68 -2.75 -24.72
N GLU A 668 -16.02 -2.13 -25.69
CA GLU A 668 -16.13 -0.67 -25.93
C GLU A 668 -17.59 -0.28 -26.25
N THR A 669 -18.32 -1.13 -26.97
CA THR A 669 -19.76 -0.95 -27.24
C THR A 669 -20.62 -0.98 -25.96
N ALA A 670 -20.33 -1.91 -25.03
CA ALA A 670 -21.02 -1.94 -23.74
C ALA A 670 -20.69 -0.69 -22.90
N CYS A 671 -19.42 -0.27 -22.90
CA CYS A 671 -18.98 0.98 -22.28
C CYS A 671 -19.79 2.17 -22.83
N THR A 672 -19.79 2.40 -24.15
CA THR A 672 -20.52 3.50 -24.80
C THR A 672 -22.01 3.48 -24.48
N ALA A 673 -22.66 2.32 -24.56
CA ALA A 673 -24.09 2.19 -24.30
C ALA A 673 -24.47 2.45 -22.83
N GLN A 674 -23.67 1.98 -21.87
CA GLN A 674 -23.98 2.07 -20.45
C GLN A 674 -23.54 3.40 -19.82
N THR A 675 -22.41 3.97 -20.26
CA THR A 675 -21.89 5.25 -19.75
C THR A 675 -22.54 6.47 -20.40
N LYS A 676 -23.02 6.33 -21.67
CA LYS A 676 -23.39 7.40 -22.62
C LYS A 676 -22.21 8.11 -23.28
N PHE A 677 -20.99 7.58 -23.18
CA PHE A 677 -19.79 8.12 -23.81
C PHE A 677 -19.67 7.67 -25.28
N VAL A 678 -20.24 8.46 -26.19
CA VAL A 678 -20.21 8.18 -27.65
C VAL A 678 -18.92 8.73 -28.25
N ASN A 679 -18.16 7.89 -28.99
CA ASN A 679 -16.97 8.26 -29.76
C ASN A 679 -15.88 9.03 -28.96
N ALA A 680 -15.44 8.49 -27.82
CA ALA A 680 -14.31 9.00 -27.02
C ALA A 680 -12.94 8.85 -27.74
N MET A 681 -12.75 9.57 -28.84
CA MET A 681 -11.53 9.70 -29.66
C MET A 681 -10.84 8.39 -30.10
N GLY A 682 -11.61 7.30 -30.20
CA GLY A 682 -11.22 5.98 -30.72
C GLY A 682 -10.20 5.27 -29.83
N ASP A 683 -10.62 4.26 -29.06
CA ASP A 683 -9.75 3.44 -28.23
C ASP A 683 -9.00 4.21 -27.10
N ALA A 684 -9.40 5.44 -26.77
CA ALA A 684 -8.74 6.21 -25.70
C ALA A 684 -9.11 5.72 -24.29
N ALA A 685 -10.22 4.99 -24.16
CA ALA A 685 -10.72 4.43 -22.91
C ALA A 685 -10.56 2.90 -22.86
N LEU A 686 -10.58 2.40 -21.62
CA LEU A 686 -10.78 1.02 -21.22
C LEU A 686 -11.97 0.97 -20.26
N CYS A 687 -12.65 -0.16 -20.22
CA CYS A 687 -13.85 -0.35 -19.39
C CYS A 687 -13.72 -1.66 -18.64
N VAL A 688 -13.95 -1.65 -17.32
CA VAL A 688 -13.70 -2.80 -16.45
C VAL A 688 -14.75 -2.83 -15.34
N GLY A 689 -15.32 -3.99 -15.04
CA GLY A 689 -16.31 -4.14 -13.97
C GLY A 689 -16.38 -5.55 -13.43
N GLY A 690 -16.52 -5.68 -12.12
CA GLY A 690 -16.70 -6.96 -11.43
C GLY A 690 -18.13 -7.49 -11.55
N LYS A 691 -18.27 -8.82 -11.56
CA LYS A 691 -19.56 -9.50 -11.76
C LYS A 691 -20.58 -9.18 -10.66
N ASN A 692 -20.13 -8.99 -9.42
CA ASN A 692 -20.97 -8.63 -8.28
C ASN A 692 -21.03 -7.10 -8.05
N GLY A 693 -20.96 -6.29 -9.11
CA GLY A 693 -20.97 -4.81 -9.03
C GLY A 693 -19.73 -4.19 -8.38
N ALA A 694 -18.68 -4.99 -8.15
CA ALA A 694 -17.38 -4.52 -7.68
C ALA A 694 -16.76 -3.58 -8.73
N GLN A 695 -16.36 -2.40 -8.27
CA GLN A 695 -15.93 -1.29 -9.11
C GLN A 695 -15.03 -0.36 -8.29
N MET A 696 -14.32 0.54 -8.96
CA MET A 696 -13.57 1.59 -8.27
C MET A 696 -14.49 2.74 -7.87
N CYS A 697 -14.24 3.33 -6.70
CA CYS A 697 -15.10 4.33 -6.08
C CYS A 697 -14.35 5.63 -5.76
N TYR A 698 -15.03 6.59 -5.13
CA TYR A 698 -14.45 7.81 -4.60
C TYR A 698 -13.20 7.51 -3.75
N GLY A 699 -12.08 8.12 -4.12
CA GLY A 699 -10.76 7.85 -3.53
C GLY A 699 -9.87 6.89 -4.33
N ASP A 700 -10.42 6.09 -5.25
CA ASP A 700 -9.65 5.22 -6.14
C ASP A 700 -9.30 5.86 -7.49
N SER A 701 -10.02 6.93 -7.89
CA SER A 701 -9.76 7.69 -9.12
C SER A 701 -8.27 8.02 -9.28
N GLY A 702 -7.70 7.84 -10.47
CA GLY A 702 -6.27 7.95 -10.71
C GLY A 702 -5.42 6.74 -10.28
N GLY A 703 -5.98 5.76 -9.57
CA GLY A 703 -5.34 4.50 -9.24
C GLY A 703 -5.00 3.65 -10.48
N PRO A 704 -4.13 2.64 -10.33
CA PRO A 704 -3.70 1.79 -11.43
C PRO A 704 -4.80 0.85 -11.92
N LEU A 705 -4.79 0.55 -13.22
CA LEU A 705 -5.28 -0.70 -13.77
C LEU A 705 -4.10 -1.48 -14.33
N VAL A 706 -3.74 -2.57 -13.66
CA VAL A 706 -2.63 -3.44 -14.04
C VAL A 706 -3.09 -4.79 -14.54
N LEU A 707 -2.34 -5.30 -15.51
CA LEU A 707 -2.25 -6.72 -15.80
C LEU A 707 -0.98 -7.24 -15.10
N TYR A 708 -1.03 -8.46 -14.58
CA TYR A 708 0.17 -9.15 -14.12
C TYR A 708 0.63 -10.12 -15.19
N GLY A 709 1.94 -10.25 -15.35
CA GLY A 709 2.49 -11.35 -16.12
C GLY A 709 2.01 -12.69 -15.56
N ASN A 710 2.14 -12.87 -14.26
CA ASN A 710 1.90 -14.08 -13.50
C ASN A 710 2.18 -13.74 -12.01
N ARG A 711 1.94 -14.66 -11.07
CA ARG A 711 2.29 -14.46 -9.65
C ARG A 711 3.80 -14.18 -9.54
N GLY A 712 4.19 -13.02 -9.01
CA GLY A 712 5.60 -12.59 -8.92
C GLY A 712 6.17 -11.91 -10.18
N ALA A 713 5.43 -11.83 -11.28
CA ALA A 713 5.88 -11.11 -12.47
C ALA A 713 5.58 -9.61 -12.38
N ARG A 714 6.37 -8.84 -13.13
CA ARG A 714 6.33 -7.38 -13.15
C ARG A 714 4.98 -6.87 -13.65
N ALA A 715 4.27 -6.09 -12.84
CA ALA A 715 2.98 -5.52 -13.23
C ALA A 715 3.13 -4.53 -14.42
N ILE A 716 2.13 -4.54 -15.29
CA ILE A 716 2.05 -3.71 -16.49
C ILE A 716 0.82 -2.80 -16.37
N LEU A 717 1.05 -1.50 -16.31
CA LEU A 717 0.01 -0.49 -16.25
C LEU A 717 -0.63 -0.28 -17.64
N ILE A 718 -1.87 -0.75 -17.78
CA ILE A 718 -2.66 -0.60 -19.01
C ILE A 718 -3.67 0.55 -18.93
N GLY A 719 -4.08 0.95 -17.74
CA GLY A 719 -5.09 1.98 -17.52
C GLY A 719 -4.90 2.76 -16.23
N VAL A 720 -5.64 3.85 -16.10
CA VAL A 720 -5.73 4.72 -14.92
C VAL A 720 -7.19 4.99 -14.63
N VAL A 721 -7.67 4.79 -13.39
CA VAL A 721 -9.07 4.98 -13.01
C VAL A 721 -9.52 6.40 -13.37
N SER A 722 -10.63 6.53 -14.08
CA SER A 722 -11.23 7.81 -14.49
C SER A 722 -12.60 7.97 -13.84
N ALA A 723 -13.69 7.72 -14.59
CA ALA A 723 -15.05 8.00 -14.16
C ALA A 723 -15.91 6.73 -13.94
N GLY A 724 -16.95 6.89 -13.13
CA GLY A 724 -18.03 5.93 -12.89
C GLY A 724 -19.32 6.68 -12.58
N LYS A 725 -20.49 6.07 -12.82
CA LYS A 725 -21.77 6.78 -12.66
C LYS A 725 -22.22 6.95 -11.21
N GLN A 726 -21.99 5.94 -10.37
CA GLN A 726 -22.36 5.88 -8.95
C GLN A 726 -21.67 4.66 -8.32
N CYS A 727 -21.00 4.85 -7.18
CA CYS A 727 -20.39 3.73 -6.46
C CYS A 727 -21.41 2.69 -6.04
N GLY A 728 -21.13 1.41 -6.34
CA GLY A 728 -21.93 0.26 -5.96
C GLY A 728 -23.38 0.23 -6.48
N ALA A 729 -23.76 1.16 -7.37
CA ALA A 729 -24.99 1.04 -8.14
C ALA A 729 -24.84 -0.11 -9.16
N THR A 730 -25.54 -1.21 -8.86
CA THR A 730 -25.87 -2.37 -9.73
C THR A 730 -25.12 -2.48 -11.08
N GLY A 731 -24.00 -3.21 -11.07
CA GLY A 731 -23.43 -3.85 -12.25
C GLY A 731 -22.79 -2.95 -13.33
N LEU A 732 -22.69 -1.64 -13.11
CA LEU A 732 -22.07 -0.71 -14.06
C LEU A 732 -20.52 -0.76 -13.98
N PRO A 733 -19.81 -0.85 -15.11
CA PRO A 733 -18.35 -0.88 -15.13
C PRO A 733 -17.71 0.52 -15.00
N SER A 734 -16.54 0.59 -14.36
CA SER A 734 -15.70 1.78 -14.27
C SER A 734 -14.95 2.04 -15.58
N GLN A 735 -14.67 3.31 -15.87
CA GLN A 735 -13.86 3.75 -17.00
C GLN A 735 -12.40 4.01 -16.58
N TYR A 736 -11.48 3.73 -17.49
CA TYR A 736 -10.04 3.98 -17.31
C TYR A 736 -9.47 4.62 -18.57
N THR A 737 -8.53 5.56 -18.42
CA THR A 737 -7.79 6.10 -19.57
C THR A 737 -6.75 5.09 -20.04
N ARG A 738 -6.76 4.70 -21.32
CA ARG A 738 -5.88 3.68 -21.89
C ARG A 738 -4.44 4.20 -21.99
N VAL A 739 -3.53 3.68 -21.16
CA VAL A 739 -2.13 4.14 -21.08
C VAL A 739 -1.43 4.02 -22.42
N ALA A 740 -1.65 2.93 -23.16
CA ALA A 740 -1.10 2.70 -24.50
C ALA A 740 -1.36 3.88 -25.48
N LYS A 741 -2.52 4.55 -25.36
CA LYS A 741 -2.90 5.69 -26.23
C LYS A 741 -2.12 6.97 -25.93
N VAL A 742 -1.66 7.14 -24.68
CA VAL A 742 -0.99 8.38 -24.22
C VAL A 742 0.51 8.24 -23.97
N LYS A 743 1.12 7.07 -24.24
CA LYS A 743 2.56 6.83 -23.99
C LYS A 743 3.48 7.86 -24.63
N SER A 744 3.15 8.35 -25.83
CA SER A 744 3.91 9.39 -26.53
C SER A 744 3.92 10.72 -25.75
N TRP A 745 2.78 11.09 -25.16
CA TRP A 745 2.64 12.22 -24.25
C TRP A 745 3.39 11.97 -22.93
N ILE A 746 3.30 10.78 -22.31
CA ILE A 746 4.06 10.47 -21.09
C ILE A 746 5.58 10.59 -21.36
N LYS A 747 6.09 9.95 -22.42
CA LYS A 747 7.51 9.98 -22.83
C LYS A 747 8.02 11.39 -23.18
N LYS A 748 7.15 12.34 -23.52
CA LYS A 748 7.50 13.76 -23.75
C LYS A 748 7.94 14.46 -22.45
N TYR A 749 7.36 14.09 -21.31
CA TYR A 749 7.64 14.71 -20.01
C TYR A 749 8.54 13.86 -19.12
N VAL A 750 8.39 12.52 -19.16
CA VAL A 750 9.14 11.58 -18.33
C VAL A 750 10.13 10.79 -19.19
N LYS A 751 11.43 11.04 -19.01
CA LYS A 751 12.51 10.33 -19.71
C LYS A 751 12.96 9.11 -18.92
N GLY A 752 13.34 8.03 -19.61
CA GLY A 752 13.86 6.81 -18.98
C GLY A 752 12.84 6.22 -17.99
N ILE A 753 11.64 5.95 -18.50
CA ILE A 753 10.59 5.21 -17.80
C ILE A 753 10.97 3.72 -17.89
N PRO A 754 10.82 2.94 -16.81
CA PRO A 754 11.10 1.50 -16.81
C PRO A 754 10.16 0.66 -17.69
#